data_AF-A0A074K1V5-F1
#
_entry.id   AF-A0A074K1V5-F1
#
_cell.length_a   1.000
_cell.length_b   1.000
_cell.length_c   1.000
_cell.angle_alpha   90.00
_cell.angle_beta   90.00
_cell.angle_gamma   90.00
#
_symmetry.space_group_name_H-M   'P 1'
#
loop_
_entity.id
_entity.type
_entity.pdbx_description
1 polymer ?
#
loop_
_entity_poly.entity_id
_entity_poly.type
_entity_poly.pdbx_seq_one_letter_code
_entity_poly.pdbx_strand_id
1 'polypeptide(L)'
;MTTQITLTELKAKIRDIDTPDEEIAAYLLAAPEASDAFAPQVRINPDLVDDEGTEADVAMRFFNAMSKRRRQKKYLRKIENGWTGLRVVSEGDSWFQYPFLLHDVIDQLFDDYAIYSLGAAGDLVQDMLDQDEILQAVRQHNPHVFLISGGGNDLLGDGMLQTALHPFKTGKLAKDYPNSTFTKRLKDIIGVYRSIFTTLLAEFPNLKILCHGYDYAQPANARWLGKPMEALGIKDKTLQAQIVAELVERFNTALVDLAAEFPGSVVRVSCLNCVGSNWHDELHPNNTGYGAAAGKFRAIIDSMFGANAPFEVTAPLSPGKEAKIDAHDLNPEAFRELVDHRGRELLDTPLPPTEDEARRKEIEQDISQHFEKISGGADFLPASFLYRGADAAAAVCRINLPGGSGTGFMIATRNFIMTNNHVIGDEDEAREAVAEFNFEEGGASLMVNLDPDRFFVTSTELDFTIVGCDDPALEIFDPIPLLRNPSTVTRGEKVNIVQHPRGRPKEVALHNNDVLRVKDKVIWYETDTEPGSSGSPVFNNTWDLVALHHAGWVEGGVTTNEGVRIAAIVSHLVARQHIEATASFKLMELLSTVPDSSPHLGFFDIAGITGSSVQEVEVPEYKGSLEFADIGFWNIEHFNDAISDTRVDKVACVLGHLSLDAMGLVEVQKDAMERLIASLQALGHSYDYKYLDVKGRQDLAVLYDSKTTEVNISAKILNRHKTAWAATTESGRTAFPRRPLIATVKVAPNTEGGDPVEFIMILLHLKAFGDPQSKARRRLAAEILTEVIADIRKTEKLPVVLGGDLNETLNTDVLGPLTDAPDLFTLTTDDAADNALSYVGARYRSLIDHIVVSNDVHMAPISGDDAAIVRLDKSVADFTRDVSDHVPLVIRMVSRDAPIQIGSAGKK
;
A
#
# COMPACT_ATOMS: atom_id res chain seq x y z
N MET A 1 20.55 -58.60 3.84
CA MET A 1 19.47 -58.02 4.67
C MET A 1 19.49 -56.55 4.35
N THR A 2 18.58 -56.08 3.51
CA THR A 2 18.36 -54.65 3.31
C THR A 2 17.84 -54.10 4.63
N THR A 3 18.56 -53.17 5.23
CA THR A 3 18.15 -52.52 6.47
C THR A 3 16.85 -51.77 6.19
N GLN A 4 15.77 -52.06 6.94
CA GLN A 4 14.54 -51.27 6.86
C GLN A 4 14.84 -49.82 7.22
N ILE A 5 14.25 -48.88 6.49
CA ILE A 5 14.30 -47.46 6.84
C ILE A 5 13.08 -47.10 7.69
N THR A 6 13.18 -46.08 8.51
CA THR A 6 12.04 -45.57 9.28
C THR A 6 11.06 -44.81 8.38
N LEU A 7 9.79 -44.72 8.79
CA LEU A 7 8.81 -43.86 8.12
C LEU A 7 9.28 -42.39 8.05
N THR A 8 10.02 -41.93 9.06
CA THR A 8 10.60 -40.59 9.10
C THR A 8 11.64 -40.39 7.99
N GLU A 9 12.51 -41.37 7.75
CA GLU A 9 13.51 -41.34 6.67
C GLU A 9 12.85 -41.38 5.29
N LEU A 10 11.80 -42.19 5.10
CA LEU A 10 11.04 -42.21 3.85
C LEU A 10 10.36 -40.85 3.59
N LYS A 11 9.75 -40.24 4.62
CA LYS A 11 9.15 -38.90 4.53
C LYS A 11 10.19 -37.83 4.17
N ALA A 12 11.41 -37.95 4.69
CA ALA A 12 12.50 -37.04 4.36
C ALA A 12 12.90 -37.17 2.87
N LYS A 13 13.07 -38.40 2.38
CA LYS A 13 13.33 -38.68 0.95
C LYS A 13 12.25 -38.12 0.04
N ILE A 14 10.98 -38.26 0.43
CA ILE A 14 9.85 -37.74 -0.35
C ILE A 14 9.81 -36.21 -0.37
N ARG A 15 10.19 -35.56 0.74
CA ARG A 15 10.22 -34.08 0.84
C ARG A 15 11.38 -33.46 0.05
N ASP A 16 12.45 -34.21 -0.15
CA ASP A 16 13.60 -33.81 -0.95
C ASP A 16 13.31 -33.93 -2.44
N ILE A 17 13.21 -32.78 -3.11
CA ILE A 17 12.88 -32.69 -4.54
C ILE A 17 13.92 -33.35 -5.45
N ASP A 18 15.17 -33.46 -5.00
CA ASP A 18 16.29 -33.99 -5.78
C ASP A 18 16.37 -35.53 -5.71
N THR A 19 15.65 -36.16 -4.77
CA THR A 19 15.50 -37.61 -4.74
C THR A 19 14.65 -38.07 -5.94
N PRO A 20 15.10 -38.99 -6.80
CA PRO A 20 14.31 -39.50 -7.93
C PRO A 20 13.03 -40.23 -7.48
N ASP A 21 11.95 -40.10 -8.26
CA ASP A 21 10.67 -40.73 -7.90
C ASP A 21 10.77 -42.27 -7.95
N GLU A 22 11.66 -42.82 -8.77
CA GLU A 22 11.96 -44.27 -8.85
C GLU A 22 12.62 -44.80 -7.57
N GLU A 23 13.43 -43.97 -6.91
CA GLU A 23 14.03 -44.33 -5.62
C GLU A 23 12.96 -44.40 -4.52
N ILE A 24 12.00 -43.47 -4.55
CA ILE A 24 10.86 -43.45 -3.63
C ILE A 24 9.94 -44.65 -3.90
N ALA A 25 9.66 -44.94 -5.18
CA ALA A 25 8.80 -46.04 -5.60
C ALA A 25 9.25 -47.41 -5.07
N ALA A 26 10.55 -47.63 -4.87
CA ALA A 26 11.09 -48.87 -4.32
C ALA A 26 10.57 -49.18 -2.89
N TYR A 27 10.16 -48.16 -2.13
CA TYR A 27 9.62 -48.30 -0.77
C TYR A 27 8.09 -48.36 -0.73
N LEU A 28 7.42 -48.33 -1.87
CA LEU A 28 5.96 -48.30 -1.99
C LEU A 28 5.46 -49.57 -2.70
N LEU A 29 4.22 -49.94 -2.40
CA LEU A 29 3.48 -51.01 -3.05
C LEU A 29 2.13 -50.46 -3.52
N ALA A 30 1.60 -51.00 -4.62
CA ALA A 30 0.23 -50.72 -5.01
C ALA A 30 -0.76 -51.17 -3.91
N ALA A 31 -1.82 -50.38 -3.69
CA ALA A 31 -2.89 -50.68 -2.74
C ALA A 31 -4.24 -50.91 -3.46
N PRO A 32 -4.38 -51.98 -4.26
CA PRO A 32 -5.54 -52.19 -5.14
C PRO A 32 -6.88 -52.33 -4.39
N GLU A 33 -6.86 -52.71 -3.11
CA GLU A 33 -8.04 -52.78 -2.25
C GLU A 33 -8.57 -51.38 -1.89
N ALA A 34 -7.69 -50.37 -1.82
CA ALA A 34 -8.04 -48.99 -1.50
C ALA A 34 -8.11 -48.06 -2.72
N SER A 35 -7.63 -48.50 -3.88
CA SER A 35 -7.72 -47.76 -5.15
C SER A 35 -9.14 -47.77 -5.73
N ASP A 36 -9.55 -46.64 -6.31
CA ASP A 36 -10.69 -46.56 -7.25
C ASP A 36 -10.19 -46.59 -8.72
N ALA A 37 -11.10 -46.66 -9.68
CA ALA A 37 -10.84 -46.90 -11.12
C ALA A 37 -9.74 -46.02 -11.73
N PHE A 38 -9.79 -44.71 -11.48
CA PHE A 38 -8.81 -43.71 -11.93
C PHE A 38 -8.25 -42.93 -10.72
N ALA A 39 -8.21 -43.58 -9.55
CA ALA A 39 -7.69 -43.04 -8.28
C ALA A 39 -6.71 -44.05 -7.63
N PRO A 40 -5.56 -44.35 -8.25
CA PRO A 40 -4.61 -45.31 -7.72
C PRO A 40 -4.08 -44.85 -6.35
N GLN A 41 -4.14 -45.75 -5.37
CA GLN A 41 -3.55 -45.56 -4.05
C GLN A 41 -2.30 -46.41 -3.88
N VAL A 42 -1.33 -45.87 -3.15
CA VAL A 42 -0.08 -46.54 -2.81
C VAL A 42 0.06 -46.65 -1.31
N ARG A 43 0.62 -47.77 -0.86
CA ARG A 43 0.92 -48.04 0.56
C ARG A 43 2.40 -48.27 0.75
N ILE A 44 2.84 -48.10 1.98
CA ILE A 44 4.23 -48.38 2.38
C ILE A 44 4.52 -49.87 2.20
N ASN A 45 5.73 -50.20 1.72
CA ASN A 45 6.23 -51.57 1.70
C ASN A 45 6.69 -51.96 3.11
N PRO A 46 5.95 -52.84 3.84
CA PRO A 46 6.28 -53.18 5.22
C PRO A 46 7.59 -53.97 5.33
N ASP A 47 8.06 -54.58 4.24
CA ASP A 47 9.32 -55.32 4.24
C ASP A 47 10.55 -54.40 4.17
N LEU A 48 10.37 -53.14 3.78
CA LEU A 48 11.45 -52.17 3.55
C LEU A 48 11.36 -50.94 4.45
N VAL A 49 10.21 -50.72 5.10
CA VAL A 49 9.95 -49.54 5.92
C VAL A 49 9.29 -49.95 7.23
N ASP A 50 9.84 -49.49 8.35
CA ASP A 50 9.20 -49.58 9.67
C ASP A 50 8.16 -48.46 9.79
N ASP A 51 6.88 -48.84 9.87
CA ASP A 51 5.74 -47.92 9.83
C ASP A 51 5.42 -47.25 11.18
N GLU A 52 6.20 -47.59 12.23
CA GLU A 52 6.09 -47.05 13.59
C GLU A 52 4.66 -47.14 14.18
N GLY A 53 3.79 -48.01 13.66
CA GLY A 53 2.40 -48.16 14.11
C GLY A 53 1.42 -47.10 13.59
N THR A 54 1.72 -46.45 12.46
CA THR A 54 0.86 -45.41 11.87
C THR A 54 -0.32 -46.00 11.06
N GLU A 55 -1.52 -45.45 11.18
CA GLU A 55 -2.71 -45.88 10.41
C GLU A 55 -2.49 -45.78 8.89
N ALA A 56 -2.71 -46.90 8.18
CA ALA A 56 -2.46 -47.04 6.74
C ALA A 56 -3.18 -45.99 5.87
N ASP A 57 -4.35 -45.52 6.28
CA ASP A 57 -5.16 -44.55 5.53
C ASP A 57 -4.55 -43.13 5.53
N VAL A 58 -3.84 -42.76 6.60
CA VAL A 58 -3.12 -41.48 6.70
C VAL A 58 -1.92 -41.45 5.75
N ALA A 59 -1.28 -42.61 5.52
CA ALA A 59 -0.17 -42.73 4.59
C ALA A 59 -0.62 -42.57 3.12
N MET A 60 -1.81 -43.03 2.75
CA MET A 60 -2.26 -43.04 1.33
C MET A 60 -2.56 -41.65 0.78
N ARG A 61 -3.36 -40.83 1.48
CA ARG A 61 -3.59 -39.42 1.10
C ARG A 61 -2.30 -38.59 1.09
N PHE A 62 -1.38 -38.94 1.99
CA PHE A 62 -0.08 -38.30 2.09
C PHE A 62 0.77 -38.49 0.83
N PHE A 63 0.81 -39.69 0.22
CA PHE A 63 1.62 -39.91 -0.99
C PHE A 63 1.11 -39.15 -2.22
N ASN A 64 -0.20 -39.13 -2.44
CA ASN A 64 -0.79 -38.38 -3.56
C ASN A 64 -0.53 -36.86 -3.41
N ALA A 65 -0.79 -36.31 -2.22
CA ALA A 65 -0.51 -34.90 -1.91
C ALA A 65 0.98 -34.56 -2.03
N MET A 66 1.87 -35.46 -1.60
CA MET A 66 3.31 -35.24 -1.73
C MET A 66 3.80 -35.33 -3.17
N SER A 67 3.24 -36.23 -3.99
CA SER A 67 3.55 -36.30 -5.43
C SER A 67 3.15 -35.01 -6.15
N LYS A 68 1.91 -34.51 -5.92
CA LYS A 68 1.45 -33.18 -6.41
C LYS A 68 2.41 -32.07 -5.98
N ARG A 69 2.72 -31.99 -4.68
CA ARG A 69 3.63 -30.96 -4.13
C ARG A 69 5.04 -31.01 -4.75
N ARG A 70 5.57 -32.20 -5.03
CA ARG A 70 6.88 -32.35 -5.70
C ARG A 70 6.84 -31.81 -7.12
N ARG A 71 5.80 -32.12 -7.91
CA ARG A 71 5.63 -31.56 -9.27
C ARG A 71 5.53 -30.04 -9.25
N GLN A 72 4.75 -29.47 -8.34
CA GLN A 72 4.64 -28.02 -8.17
C GLN A 72 5.98 -27.37 -7.82
N LYS A 73 6.77 -27.97 -6.92
CA LYS A 73 8.12 -27.47 -6.62
C LYS A 73 9.07 -27.61 -7.82
N LYS A 74 8.98 -28.70 -8.60
CA LYS A 74 9.82 -28.91 -9.80
C LYS A 74 9.49 -27.84 -10.84
N TYR A 75 8.20 -27.49 -10.98
CA TYR A 75 7.75 -26.40 -11.82
C TYR A 75 8.32 -25.05 -11.36
N LEU A 76 8.16 -24.69 -10.08
CA LEU A 76 8.65 -23.41 -9.56
C LEU A 76 10.16 -23.26 -9.75
N ARG A 77 10.92 -24.32 -9.44
CA ARG A 77 12.38 -24.36 -9.68
C ARG A 77 12.72 -24.19 -11.17
N LYS A 78 11.93 -24.78 -12.07
CA LYS A 78 12.13 -24.64 -13.53
C LYS A 78 11.89 -23.19 -13.97
N ILE A 79 10.85 -22.53 -13.45
CA ILE A 79 10.57 -21.11 -13.69
C ILE A 79 11.65 -20.20 -13.12
N GLU A 80 12.06 -20.39 -11.85
CA GLU A 80 13.12 -19.62 -11.18
C GLU A 80 14.46 -19.70 -11.91
N ASN A 81 14.75 -20.83 -12.56
CA ASN A 81 15.94 -21.01 -13.39
C ASN A 81 15.85 -20.35 -14.78
N GLY A 82 14.82 -19.51 -15.02
CA GLY A 82 14.67 -18.72 -16.24
C GLY A 82 14.06 -19.47 -17.42
N TRP A 83 13.10 -20.38 -17.18
CA TRP A 83 12.42 -21.09 -18.25
C TRP A 83 11.67 -20.14 -19.21
N THR A 84 11.96 -20.25 -20.50
CA THR A 84 11.36 -19.42 -21.57
C THR A 84 10.45 -20.21 -22.52
N GLY A 85 10.26 -21.51 -22.29
CA GLY A 85 9.39 -22.37 -23.10
C GLY A 85 7.92 -22.31 -22.65
N LEU A 86 7.09 -23.19 -23.22
CA LEU A 86 5.66 -23.20 -22.91
C LEU A 86 5.40 -23.54 -21.44
N ARG A 87 4.53 -22.72 -20.83
CA ARG A 87 3.93 -22.95 -19.51
C ARG A 87 2.61 -23.67 -19.66
N VAL A 88 2.38 -24.66 -18.83
CA VAL A 88 1.21 -25.54 -18.87
C VAL A 88 0.62 -25.64 -17.47
N VAL A 89 -0.70 -25.55 -17.35
CA VAL A 89 -1.42 -25.99 -16.14
C VAL A 89 -2.12 -27.30 -16.47
N SER A 90 -2.07 -28.28 -15.57
CA SER A 90 -2.71 -29.58 -15.77
C SER A 90 -3.61 -29.93 -14.60
N GLU A 91 -4.82 -30.38 -14.90
CA GLU A 91 -5.79 -30.93 -13.96
C GLU A 91 -6.22 -32.31 -14.42
N GLY A 92 -6.36 -33.28 -13.52
CA GLY A 92 -7.00 -34.52 -13.91
C GLY A 92 -6.71 -35.78 -13.10
N ASP A 93 -7.26 -36.87 -13.63
CA ASP A 93 -7.25 -38.19 -13.01
C ASP A 93 -5.90 -38.92 -13.08
N SER A 94 -5.87 -40.20 -12.69
CA SER A 94 -4.72 -41.10 -12.77
C SER A 94 -3.89 -41.12 -14.07
N TRP A 95 -4.43 -40.70 -15.22
CA TRP A 95 -3.66 -40.56 -16.46
C TRP A 95 -2.72 -39.35 -16.43
N PHE A 96 -3.04 -38.35 -15.62
CA PHE A 96 -2.23 -37.17 -15.37
C PHE A 96 -1.60 -37.15 -13.97
N GLN A 97 -2.04 -38.00 -13.04
CA GLN A 97 -1.54 -38.04 -11.66
C GLN A 97 -1.49 -39.48 -11.11
N TYR A 98 -0.47 -40.26 -11.46
CA TYR A 98 -0.18 -41.57 -10.87
C TYR A 98 0.92 -41.46 -9.79
N PRO A 99 0.65 -41.72 -8.50
CA PRO A 99 1.63 -41.45 -7.45
C PRO A 99 2.84 -42.40 -7.47
N PHE A 100 4.02 -41.88 -7.84
CA PHE A 100 5.36 -42.47 -7.74
C PHE A 100 5.65 -43.77 -8.52
N LEU A 101 4.72 -44.71 -8.61
CA LEU A 101 4.97 -46.05 -9.17
C LEU A 101 5.06 -46.07 -10.70
N LEU A 102 4.43 -45.11 -11.38
CA LEU A 102 4.41 -44.98 -12.83
C LEU A 102 4.70 -43.54 -13.22
N HIS A 103 5.31 -43.36 -14.39
CA HIS A 103 5.48 -42.07 -15.03
C HIS A 103 4.31 -41.84 -15.98
N ASP A 104 3.33 -41.08 -15.50
CA ASP A 104 2.12 -40.77 -16.24
C ASP A 104 2.36 -39.76 -17.37
N VAL A 105 1.28 -39.31 -18.03
CA VAL A 105 1.41 -38.38 -19.16
C VAL A 105 2.13 -37.08 -18.76
N ILE A 106 1.88 -36.55 -17.56
CA ILE A 106 2.47 -35.29 -17.10
C ILE A 106 3.96 -35.47 -16.81
N ASP A 107 4.35 -36.58 -16.16
CA ASP A 107 5.77 -36.87 -15.93
C ASP A 107 6.55 -36.98 -17.26
N GLN A 108 5.94 -37.61 -18.27
CA GLN A 108 6.53 -37.80 -19.60
C GLN A 108 6.62 -36.51 -20.43
N LEU A 109 5.88 -35.47 -20.07
CA LEU A 109 5.87 -34.15 -20.72
C LEU A 109 6.68 -33.10 -19.94
N PHE A 110 7.08 -33.41 -18.70
CA PHE A 110 7.65 -32.45 -17.76
C PHE A 110 9.00 -31.89 -18.20
N ASP A 111 9.75 -32.62 -19.03
CA ASP A 111 11.03 -32.14 -19.56
C ASP A 111 10.82 -31.09 -20.67
N ASP A 112 9.80 -31.27 -21.52
CA ASP A 112 9.54 -30.42 -22.68
C ASP A 112 8.84 -29.11 -22.32
N TYR A 113 8.06 -29.11 -21.23
CA TYR A 113 7.22 -27.98 -20.84
C TYR A 113 7.38 -27.65 -19.34
N ALA A 114 7.05 -26.44 -18.91
CA ALA A 114 6.92 -26.14 -17.49
C ALA A 114 5.47 -26.38 -17.05
N ILE A 115 5.23 -27.49 -16.35
CA ILE A 115 3.87 -27.95 -16.02
C ILE A 115 3.56 -27.75 -14.53
N TYR A 116 2.62 -26.86 -14.21
CA TYR A 116 2.04 -26.76 -12.88
C TYR A 116 0.86 -27.73 -12.77
N SER A 117 0.96 -28.70 -11.85
CA SER A 117 -0.04 -29.76 -11.71
C SER A 117 -0.95 -29.50 -10.51
N LEU A 118 -2.24 -29.48 -10.80
CA LEU A 118 -3.33 -29.35 -9.85
C LEU A 118 -3.96 -30.70 -9.49
N GLY A 119 -3.90 -31.68 -10.39
CA GLY A 119 -4.60 -32.95 -10.24
C GLY A 119 -4.28 -33.66 -8.92
N ALA A 120 -5.33 -34.13 -8.25
CA ALA A 120 -5.25 -35.23 -7.30
C ALA A 120 -5.85 -36.48 -7.94
N ALA A 121 -5.13 -37.61 -7.85
CA ALA A 121 -5.65 -38.87 -8.38
C ALA A 121 -7.01 -39.22 -7.74
N GLY A 122 -8.09 -39.15 -8.53
CA GLY A 122 -9.40 -39.63 -8.16
C GLY A 122 -10.55 -38.62 -8.10
N ASP A 123 -10.28 -37.34 -8.35
CA ASP A 123 -11.32 -36.31 -8.31
C ASP A 123 -12.38 -36.55 -9.40
N LEU A 124 -13.66 -36.43 -9.03
CA LEU A 124 -14.75 -36.44 -10.01
C LEU A 124 -14.66 -35.17 -10.85
N VAL A 125 -15.06 -35.24 -12.11
CA VAL A 125 -15.12 -34.04 -12.96
C VAL A 125 -16.02 -32.97 -12.35
N GLN A 126 -17.03 -33.37 -11.57
CA GLN A 126 -17.88 -32.45 -10.83
C GLN A 126 -17.17 -31.77 -9.64
N ASP A 127 -16.22 -32.44 -8.99
CA ASP A 127 -15.40 -31.86 -7.92
C ASP A 127 -14.38 -30.84 -8.47
N MET A 128 -14.07 -30.91 -9.76
CA MET A 128 -13.25 -29.91 -10.48
C MET A 128 -13.99 -28.58 -10.76
N LEU A 129 -15.33 -28.55 -10.68
CA LEU A 129 -16.12 -27.30 -10.84
C LEU A 129 -16.22 -26.49 -9.55
N ASP A 130 -16.26 -27.17 -8.40
CA ASP A 130 -16.45 -26.54 -7.10
C ASP A 130 -15.14 -25.93 -6.55
N GLN A 131 -14.02 -26.10 -7.26
CA GLN A 131 -12.72 -25.57 -6.86
C GLN A 131 -12.30 -24.41 -7.78
N ASP A 132 -12.25 -23.20 -7.22
CA ASP A 132 -11.57 -22.03 -7.80
C ASP A 132 -10.07 -22.27 -8.13
N GLU A 133 -9.52 -23.44 -7.77
CA GLU A 133 -8.12 -23.84 -7.93
C GLU A 133 -7.68 -23.85 -9.42
N ILE A 134 -8.53 -24.27 -10.36
CA ILE A 134 -8.21 -24.28 -11.81
C ILE A 134 -8.03 -22.85 -12.34
N LEU A 135 -9.03 -22.00 -12.09
CA LEU A 135 -8.96 -20.59 -12.48
C LEU A 135 -7.79 -19.89 -11.80
N GLN A 136 -7.60 -20.14 -10.50
CA GLN A 136 -6.47 -19.62 -9.73
C GLN A 136 -5.12 -20.01 -10.33
N ALA A 137 -4.91 -21.27 -10.67
CA ALA A 137 -3.63 -21.71 -11.21
C ALA A 137 -3.39 -21.15 -12.61
N VAL A 138 -4.43 -21.07 -13.46
CA VAL A 138 -4.33 -20.45 -14.78
C VAL A 138 -4.00 -18.95 -14.62
N ARG A 139 -4.64 -18.24 -13.68
CA ARG A 139 -4.32 -16.83 -13.35
C ARG A 139 -2.88 -16.67 -12.87
N GLN A 140 -2.46 -17.46 -11.89
CA GLN A 140 -1.17 -17.34 -11.21
C GLN A 140 -0.01 -17.69 -12.12
N HIS A 141 -0.16 -18.75 -12.92
CA HIS A 141 0.93 -19.32 -13.72
C HIS A 141 0.91 -18.89 -15.18
N ASN A 142 -0.15 -18.21 -15.60
CA ASN A 142 -0.38 -17.68 -16.95
C ASN A 142 0.09 -18.66 -18.05
N PRO A 143 -0.52 -19.86 -18.09
CA PRO A 143 -0.11 -20.90 -19.01
C PRO A 143 -0.55 -20.60 -20.44
N HIS A 144 0.19 -21.14 -21.39
CA HIS A 144 -0.19 -21.16 -22.79
C HIS A 144 -1.20 -22.28 -23.06
N VAL A 145 -1.10 -23.36 -22.30
CA VAL A 145 -1.87 -24.58 -22.46
C VAL A 145 -2.47 -25.02 -21.13
N PHE A 146 -3.77 -25.32 -21.12
CA PHE A 146 -4.43 -26.02 -20.03
C PHE A 146 -4.74 -27.46 -20.45
N LEU A 147 -4.24 -28.44 -19.71
CA LEU A 147 -4.51 -29.86 -19.93
C LEU A 147 -5.56 -30.33 -18.93
N ILE A 148 -6.59 -31.03 -19.42
CA ILE A 148 -7.59 -31.65 -18.56
C ILE A 148 -7.81 -33.13 -18.89
N SER A 149 -7.81 -33.97 -17.85
CA SER A 149 -8.10 -35.41 -17.90
C SER A 149 -9.16 -35.78 -16.87
N GLY A 150 -10.26 -36.42 -17.28
CA GLY A 150 -11.34 -36.71 -16.35
C GLY A 150 -12.55 -37.38 -17.01
N GLY A 151 -13.44 -37.93 -16.19
CA GLY A 151 -14.67 -38.61 -16.61
C GLY A 151 -14.59 -40.13 -16.48
N GLY A 152 -13.38 -40.69 -16.32
CA GLY A 152 -13.18 -42.11 -16.05
C GLY A 152 -13.81 -42.56 -14.74
N ASN A 153 -13.54 -41.85 -13.63
CA ASN A 153 -14.13 -42.14 -12.32
C ASN A 153 -15.64 -41.89 -12.28
N ASP A 154 -16.12 -40.82 -12.92
CA ASP A 154 -17.55 -40.50 -13.02
C ASP A 154 -18.35 -41.57 -13.80
N LEU A 155 -17.70 -42.29 -14.71
CA LEU A 155 -18.30 -43.39 -15.48
C LEU A 155 -18.11 -44.76 -14.82
N LEU A 156 -16.96 -45.01 -14.18
CA LEU A 156 -16.49 -46.36 -13.80
C LEU A 156 -16.22 -46.56 -12.29
N GLY A 157 -16.11 -45.51 -11.47
CA GLY A 157 -15.76 -45.58 -10.05
C GLY A 157 -16.78 -46.34 -9.19
N ASP A 158 -16.36 -46.90 -8.06
CA ASP A 158 -17.20 -47.48 -6.99
C ASP A 158 -18.37 -48.41 -7.43
N GLY A 159 -18.15 -49.23 -8.48
CA GLY A 159 -19.16 -50.17 -9.00
C GLY A 159 -20.20 -49.55 -9.96
N MET A 160 -20.02 -48.29 -10.33
CA MET A 160 -20.90 -47.52 -11.20
C MET A 160 -21.05 -48.14 -12.60
N LEU A 161 -20.04 -48.84 -13.13
CA LEU A 161 -20.13 -49.54 -14.41
C LEU A 161 -21.28 -50.55 -14.44
N GLN A 162 -21.50 -51.29 -13.34
CA GLN A 162 -22.58 -52.28 -13.27
C GLN A 162 -23.96 -51.62 -13.43
N THR A 163 -24.14 -50.42 -12.89
CA THR A 163 -25.39 -49.65 -12.98
C THR A 163 -25.59 -48.96 -14.34
N ALA A 164 -24.51 -48.78 -15.11
CA ALA A 164 -24.49 -48.14 -16.41
C ALA A 164 -24.77 -49.11 -17.58
N LEU A 165 -24.82 -50.42 -17.30
CA LEU A 165 -25.02 -51.46 -18.30
C LEU A 165 -26.32 -52.24 -18.07
N HIS A 166 -26.87 -52.80 -19.14
CA HIS A 166 -27.95 -53.77 -19.07
C HIS A 166 -27.41 -55.19 -18.73
N PRO A 167 -28.20 -56.04 -18.04
CA PRO A 167 -27.87 -57.45 -17.85
C PRO A 167 -27.69 -58.20 -19.18
N PHE A 168 -26.91 -59.29 -19.13
CA PHE A 168 -26.69 -60.15 -20.28
C PHE A 168 -28.00 -60.66 -20.90
N LYS A 169 -28.10 -60.55 -22.23
CA LYS A 169 -29.20 -61.10 -23.02
C LYS A 169 -28.65 -61.68 -24.31
N THR A 170 -29.01 -62.93 -24.61
CA THR A 170 -28.61 -63.61 -25.84
C THR A 170 -28.95 -62.80 -27.08
N GLY A 171 -27.98 -62.62 -27.98
CA GLY A 171 -28.13 -61.89 -29.25
C GLY A 171 -28.13 -60.37 -29.13
N LYS A 172 -27.97 -59.80 -27.93
CA LYS A 172 -27.83 -58.35 -27.73
C LYS A 172 -26.44 -57.91 -28.21
N LEU A 173 -26.40 -56.86 -29.03
CA LEU A 173 -25.15 -56.29 -29.56
C LEU A 173 -24.45 -55.45 -28.49
N ALA A 174 -23.12 -55.37 -28.54
CA ALA A 174 -22.30 -54.60 -27.60
C ALA A 174 -22.79 -53.14 -27.43
N LYS A 175 -23.13 -52.49 -28.54
CA LYS A 175 -23.68 -51.13 -28.57
C LYS A 175 -24.98 -50.92 -27.79
N ASP A 176 -25.75 -51.97 -27.53
CA ASP A 176 -27.04 -51.86 -26.85
C ASP A 176 -26.91 -52.09 -25.34
N TYR A 177 -25.71 -52.43 -24.83
CA TYR A 177 -25.47 -52.67 -23.41
C TYR A 177 -25.45 -51.39 -22.56
N PRO A 178 -24.82 -50.27 -22.99
CA PRO A 178 -24.92 -49.03 -22.24
C PRO A 178 -26.37 -48.56 -22.15
N ASN A 179 -26.85 -48.32 -20.93
CA ASN A 179 -28.25 -47.99 -20.65
C ASN A 179 -28.45 -46.45 -20.53
N SER A 180 -29.65 -46.02 -20.17
CA SER A 180 -29.96 -44.59 -20.00
C SER A 180 -29.16 -43.91 -18.87
N THR A 181 -28.75 -44.65 -17.85
CA THR A 181 -27.87 -44.15 -16.77
C THR A 181 -26.50 -43.79 -17.33
N PHE A 182 -25.93 -44.62 -18.21
CA PHE A 182 -24.68 -44.29 -18.90
C PHE A 182 -24.83 -43.00 -19.72
N THR A 183 -25.88 -42.91 -20.54
CA THR A 183 -26.12 -41.73 -21.38
C THR A 183 -26.30 -40.47 -20.53
N LYS A 184 -26.98 -40.56 -19.39
CA LYS A 184 -27.14 -39.43 -18.47
C LYS A 184 -25.80 -39.00 -17.89
N ARG A 185 -25.01 -39.92 -17.33
CA ARG A 185 -23.68 -39.61 -16.76
C ARG A 185 -22.75 -38.99 -17.78
N LEU A 186 -22.71 -39.54 -19.00
CA LEU A 186 -21.94 -38.98 -20.10
C LEU A 186 -22.34 -37.53 -20.39
N LYS A 187 -23.65 -37.25 -20.44
CA LYS A 187 -24.14 -35.89 -20.65
C LYS A 187 -23.76 -34.95 -19.50
N ASP A 188 -23.84 -35.42 -18.26
CA ASP A 188 -23.52 -34.63 -17.07
C ASP A 188 -22.02 -34.25 -17.09
N ILE A 189 -21.12 -35.21 -17.34
CA ILE A 189 -19.67 -34.98 -17.47
C ILE A 189 -19.37 -33.95 -18.57
N ILE A 190 -19.96 -34.11 -19.76
CA ILE A 190 -19.74 -33.17 -20.87
C ILE A 190 -20.31 -31.77 -20.56
N GLY A 191 -21.39 -31.71 -19.78
CA GLY A 191 -21.93 -30.46 -19.23
C GLY A 191 -20.90 -29.74 -18.38
N VAL A 192 -20.20 -30.47 -17.52
CA VAL A 192 -19.13 -29.91 -16.69
C VAL A 192 -17.96 -29.42 -17.52
N TYR A 193 -17.42 -30.24 -18.42
CA TYR A 193 -16.33 -29.82 -19.30
C TYR A 193 -16.68 -28.54 -20.07
N ARG A 194 -17.91 -28.44 -20.58
CA ARG A 194 -18.40 -27.22 -21.25
C ARG A 194 -18.32 -26.02 -20.31
N SER A 195 -18.77 -26.17 -19.07
CA SER A 195 -18.73 -25.09 -18.07
C SER A 195 -17.30 -24.65 -17.78
N ILE A 196 -16.37 -25.59 -17.59
CA ILE A 196 -14.94 -25.29 -17.38
C ILE A 196 -14.38 -24.54 -18.59
N PHE A 197 -14.61 -25.02 -19.81
CA PHE A 197 -14.10 -24.40 -21.03
C PHE A 197 -14.68 -23.01 -21.27
N THR A 198 -15.99 -22.85 -21.09
CA THR A 198 -16.64 -21.54 -21.19
C THR A 198 -16.06 -20.57 -20.19
N THR A 199 -15.86 -20.99 -18.95
CA THR A 199 -15.34 -20.11 -17.88
C THR A 199 -13.89 -19.72 -18.14
N LEU A 200 -13.03 -20.70 -18.46
CA LEU A 200 -11.62 -20.43 -18.77
C LEU A 200 -11.44 -19.57 -20.01
N LEU A 201 -12.19 -19.81 -21.09
CA LEU A 201 -12.03 -19.05 -22.33
C LEU A 201 -12.72 -17.70 -22.32
N ALA A 202 -13.68 -17.48 -21.42
CA ALA A 202 -14.24 -16.16 -21.17
C ALA A 202 -13.19 -15.22 -20.55
N GLU A 203 -12.35 -15.75 -19.66
CA GLU A 203 -11.31 -14.96 -18.98
C GLU A 203 -9.96 -14.98 -19.72
N PHE A 204 -9.59 -16.12 -20.32
CA PHE A 204 -8.31 -16.33 -21.02
C PHE A 204 -8.56 -16.68 -22.49
N PRO A 205 -8.93 -15.71 -23.35
CA PRO A 205 -9.30 -15.97 -24.75
C PRO A 205 -8.14 -16.56 -25.59
N ASN A 206 -6.89 -16.34 -25.16
CA ASN A 206 -5.69 -16.86 -25.82
C ASN A 206 -5.26 -18.25 -25.33
N LEU A 207 -5.83 -18.76 -24.23
CA LEU A 207 -5.50 -20.07 -23.67
C LEU A 207 -5.89 -21.19 -24.64
N LYS A 208 -5.01 -22.18 -24.80
CA LYS A 208 -5.34 -23.42 -25.52
C LYS A 208 -5.68 -24.53 -24.54
N ILE A 209 -6.86 -25.10 -24.67
CA ILE A 209 -7.32 -26.18 -23.79
C ILE A 209 -7.23 -27.51 -24.54
N LEU A 210 -6.54 -28.48 -23.95
CA LEU A 210 -6.45 -29.84 -24.47
C LEU A 210 -7.15 -30.79 -23.51
N CYS A 211 -8.19 -31.45 -24.01
CA CYS A 211 -8.84 -32.58 -23.32
C CYS A 211 -8.56 -33.87 -24.07
N HIS A 212 -8.77 -35.03 -23.46
CA HIS A 212 -8.60 -36.31 -24.14
C HIS A 212 -9.63 -37.34 -23.73
N GLY A 213 -9.85 -38.33 -24.61
CA GLY A 213 -10.48 -39.59 -24.25
C GLY A 213 -9.42 -40.66 -23.97
N TYR A 214 -9.86 -41.78 -23.40
CA TYR A 214 -8.99 -42.92 -23.09
C TYR A 214 -8.81 -43.86 -24.30
N ASP A 215 -7.83 -44.75 -24.22
CA ASP A 215 -7.66 -45.85 -25.17
C ASP A 215 -8.54 -47.06 -24.79
N TYR A 216 -8.59 -48.08 -25.65
CA TYR A 216 -9.35 -49.31 -25.46
C TYR A 216 -8.76 -50.18 -24.34
N ALA A 217 -9.15 -49.84 -23.10
CA ALA A 217 -8.88 -50.61 -21.91
C ALA A 217 -9.23 -52.09 -22.07
N GLN A 218 -8.39 -52.98 -21.55
CA GLN A 218 -8.57 -54.43 -21.70
C GLN A 218 -9.24 -55.01 -20.45
N PRO A 219 -10.52 -55.43 -20.53
CA PRO A 219 -11.17 -56.07 -19.39
C PRO A 219 -10.50 -57.40 -19.06
N ALA A 220 -10.03 -57.53 -17.82
CA ALA A 220 -9.43 -58.74 -17.27
C ALA A 220 -10.44 -59.44 -16.35
N ASN A 221 -9.99 -60.25 -15.39
CA ASN A 221 -10.84 -60.71 -14.29
C ASN A 221 -10.55 -59.88 -13.03
N ALA A 222 -10.58 -58.55 -13.18
CA ALA A 222 -10.23 -57.60 -12.14
C ALA A 222 -11.41 -56.69 -11.78
N ARG A 223 -11.16 -55.77 -10.85
CA ARG A 223 -12.15 -55.06 -10.05
C ARG A 223 -13.03 -54.12 -10.87
N TRP A 224 -12.50 -53.51 -11.93
CA TRP A 224 -13.09 -52.30 -12.50
C TRP A 224 -13.90 -52.57 -13.76
N LEU A 225 -13.45 -53.48 -14.62
CA LEU A 225 -14.15 -53.81 -15.86
C LEU A 225 -14.71 -55.23 -15.83
N GLY A 226 -13.84 -56.23 -15.58
CA GLY A 226 -14.19 -57.64 -15.68
C GLY A 226 -15.28 -58.10 -14.73
N LYS A 227 -15.05 -57.94 -13.42
CA LYS A 227 -15.96 -58.42 -12.36
C LYS A 227 -17.34 -57.74 -12.39
N PRO A 228 -17.47 -56.41 -12.59
CA PRO A 228 -18.78 -55.76 -12.72
C PRO A 228 -19.61 -56.28 -13.90
N MET A 229 -18.97 -56.55 -15.05
CA MET A 229 -19.65 -57.15 -16.21
C MET A 229 -20.03 -58.62 -15.98
N GLU A 230 -19.18 -59.39 -15.30
CA GLU A 230 -19.50 -60.78 -14.92
C GLU A 230 -20.69 -60.85 -13.95
N ALA A 231 -20.82 -59.88 -13.03
CA ALA A 231 -21.96 -59.76 -12.13
C ALA A 231 -23.30 -59.51 -12.86
N LEU A 232 -23.25 -58.95 -14.07
CA LEU A 232 -24.40 -58.81 -14.98
C LEU A 232 -24.64 -60.02 -15.88
N GLY A 233 -23.85 -61.09 -15.72
CA GLY A 233 -23.91 -62.30 -16.55
C GLY A 233 -23.13 -62.20 -17.87
N ILE A 234 -22.39 -61.11 -18.11
CA ILE A 234 -21.61 -60.87 -19.32
C ILE A 234 -20.23 -61.51 -19.13
N LYS A 235 -20.11 -62.82 -19.38
CA LYS A 235 -18.88 -63.59 -19.13
C LYS A 235 -17.94 -63.70 -20.33
N ASP A 236 -18.46 -63.47 -21.54
CA ASP A 236 -17.68 -63.55 -22.76
C ASP A 236 -16.69 -62.38 -22.86
N LYS A 237 -15.39 -62.68 -22.86
CA LYS A 237 -14.33 -61.65 -22.83
C LYS A 237 -14.27 -60.82 -24.11
N THR A 238 -14.66 -61.39 -25.26
CA THR A 238 -14.75 -60.63 -26.50
C THR A 238 -15.90 -59.62 -26.44
N LEU A 239 -17.05 -60.03 -25.91
CA LEU A 239 -18.18 -59.13 -25.68
C LEU A 239 -17.85 -58.05 -24.66
N GLN A 240 -17.15 -58.38 -23.56
CA GLN A 240 -16.68 -57.39 -22.58
C GLN A 240 -15.80 -56.33 -23.26
N ALA A 241 -14.81 -56.75 -24.06
CA ALA A 241 -13.93 -55.83 -24.78
C ALA A 241 -14.70 -54.95 -25.79
N GLN A 242 -15.69 -55.51 -26.50
CA GLN A 242 -16.54 -54.76 -27.42
C GLN A 242 -17.43 -53.74 -26.69
N ILE A 243 -17.92 -54.06 -25.50
CA ILE A 243 -18.69 -53.11 -24.68
C ILE A 243 -17.78 -51.98 -24.21
N VAL A 244 -16.58 -52.28 -23.71
CA VAL A 244 -15.62 -51.25 -23.30
C VAL A 244 -15.26 -50.33 -24.48
N ALA A 245 -15.03 -50.91 -25.67
CA ALA A 245 -14.79 -50.13 -26.87
C ALA A 245 -15.95 -49.17 -27.19
N GLU A 246 -17.20 -49.62 -27.07
CA GLU A 246 -18.37 -48.75 -27.26
C GLU A 246 -18.43 -47.61 -26.22
N LEU A 247 -18.12 -47.87 -24.95
CA LEU A 247 -18.12 -46.84 -23.91
C LEU A 247 -17.06 -45.76 -24.22
N VAL A 248 -15.85 -46.20 -24.57
CA VAL A 248 -14.73 -45.34 -24.94
C VAL A 248 -15.03 -44.54 -26.20
N GLU A 249 -15.61 -45.17 -27.24
CA GLU A 249 -16.00 -44.48 -28.47
C GLU A 249 -17.03 -43.38 -28.20
N ARG A 250 -18.09 -43.68 -27.43
CA ARG A 250 -19.12 -42.67 -27.09
C ARG A 250 -18.56 -41.49 -26.32
N PHE A 251 -17.66 -41.75 -25.36
CA PHE A 251 -16.98 -40.69 -24.61
C PHE A 251 -16.11 -39.83 -25.53
N ASN A 252 -15.31 -40.45 -26.39
CA ASN A 252 -14.48 -39.76 -27.37
C ASN A 252 -15.31 -38.93 -28.35
N THR A 253 -16.42 -39.46 -28.87
CA THR A 253 -17.33 -38.72 -29.75
C THR A 253 -17.89 -37.50 -29.05
N ALA A 254 -18.35 -37.63 -27.81
CA ALA A 254 -18.90 -36.51 -27.07
C ALA A 254 -17.86 -35.41 -26.78
N LEU A 255 -16.60 -35.76 -26.52
CA LEU A 255 -15.50 -34.80 -26.39
C LEU A 255 -15.15 -34.12 -27.72
N VAL A 256 -15.25 -34.83 -28.85
CA VAL A 256 -15.08 -34.22 -30.19
C VAL A 256 -16.16 -33.20 -30.46
N ASP A 257 -17.42 -33.56 -30.21
CA ASP A 257 -18.55 -32.66 -30.40
C ASP A 257 -18.42 -31.43 -29.49
N LEU A 258 -18.00 -31.62 -28.23
CA LEU A 258 -17.75 -30.52 -27.31
C LEU A 258 -16.59 -29.62 -27.78
N ALA A 259 -15.46 -30.17 -28.21
CA ALA A 259 -14.35 -29.37 -28.71
C ALA A 259 -14.73 -28.54 -29.95
N ALA A 260 -15.64 -29.06 -30.78
CA ALA A 260 -16.17 -28.34 -31.94
C ALA A 260 -17.00 -27.10 -31.57
N GLU A 261 -17.52 -27.02 -30.34
CA GLU A 261 -18.21 -25.83 -29.82
C GLU A 261 -17.24 -24.64 -29.58
N PHE A 262 -15.93 -24.90 -29.49
CA PHE A 262 -14.89 -23.90 -29.18
C PHE A 262 -13.76 -23.89 -30.23
N PRO A 263 -14.06 -23.51 -31.49
CA PRO A 263 -13.12 -23.64 -32.61
C PRO A 263 -11.85 -22.82 -32.39
N GLY A 264 -10.70 -23.49 -32.50
CA GLY A 264 -9.37 -22.86 -32.41
C GLY A 264 -8.85 -22.66 -30.99
N SER A 265 -9.66 -22.90 -29.95
CA SER A 265 -9.25 -22.75 -28.55
C SER A 265 -9.29 -24.06 -27.76
N VAL A 266 -10.21 -24.98 -28.07
CA VAL A 266 -10.23 -26.33 -27.47
C VAL A 266 -9.88 -27.38 -28.53
N VAL A 267 -8.98 -28.30 -28.17
CA VAL A 267 -8.63 -29.44 -29.02
C VAL A 267 -8.69 -30.73 -28.21
N ARG A 268 -9.48 -31.69 -28.71
CA ARG A 268 -9.46 -33.05 -28.20
C ARG A 268 -8.20 -33.76 -28.71
N VAL A 269 -7.40 -34.33 -27.82
CA VAL A 269 -6.26 -35.22 -28.12
C VAL A 269 -6.78 -36.66 -28.21
N SER A 270 -6.50 -37.35 -29.32
CA SER A 270 -6.92 -38.74 -29.51
C SER A 270 -5.84 -39.70 -29.01
N CYS A 271 -6.14 -40.40 -27.91
CA CYS A 271 -5.31 -41.48 -27.38
C CYS A 271 -5.74 -42.86 -27.91
N LEU A 272 -6.66 -42.93 -28.86
CA LEU A 272 -7.12 -44.21 -29.40
C LEU A 272 -5.97 -44.96 -30.11
N ASN A 273 -5.81 -46.22 -29.76
CA ASN A 273 -4.80 -47.16 -30.25
C ASN A 273 -3.34 -46.73 -29.96
N CYS A 274 -3.07 -45.84 -29.00
CA CYS A 274 -1.70 -45.43 -28.68
C CYS A 274 -1.03 -46.35 -27.66
N VAL A 275 -1.78 -46.94 -26.73
CA VAL A 275 -1.24 -47.77 -25.63
C VAL A 275 -0.86 -49.17 -26.13
N GLY A 276 -1.64 -49.72 -27.06
CA GLY A 276 -1.41 -51.06 -27.61
C GLY A 276 -1.50 -52.15 -26.53
N SER A 277 -0.45 -52.95 -26.38
CA SER A 277 -0.35 -54.01 -25.36
C SER A 277 0.28 -53.54 -24.04
N ASN A 278 0.60 -52.25 -23.90
CA ASN A 278 1.40 -51.71 -22.81
C ASN A 278 0.55 -51.25 -21.62
N TRP A 279 -0.23 -52.18 -21.06
CA TRP A 279 -1.09 -51.93 -19.90
C TRP A 279 -0.42 -52.40 -18.61
N HIS A 280 -0.56 -51.60 -17.55
CA HIS A 280 -0.17 -51.97 -16.18
C HIS A 280 -1.30 -52.75 -15.50
N ASP A 281 -2.55 -52.29 -15.65
CA ASP A 281 -3.77 -52.95 -15.16
C ASP A 281 -4.95 -52.76 -16.14
N GLU A 282 -6.19 -52.98 -15.70
CA GLU A 282 -7.38 -52.87 -16.59
C GLU A 282 -7.57 -51.46 -17.16
N LEU A 283 -7.06 -50.40 -16.51
CA LEU A 283 -7.39 -49.00 -16.82
C LEU A 283 -6.16 -48.11 -17.03
N HIS A 284 -5.00 -48.48 -16.46
CA HIS A 284 -3.78 -47.69 -16.51
C HIS A 284 -2.75 -48.30 -17.47
N PRO A 285 -2.21 -47.52 -18.42
CA PRO A 285 -1.00 -47.87 -19.16
C PRO A 285 0.20 -48.10 -18.24
N ASN A 286 1.21 -48.84 -18.72
CA ASN A 286 2.54 -48.81 -18.10
C ASN A 286 3.35 -47.59 -18.61
N ASN A 287 4.57 -47.37 -18.12
CA ASN A 287 5.40 -46.22 -18.52
C ASN A 287 5.59 -46.09 -20.05
N THR A 288 5.69 -47.20 -20.78
CA THR A 288 5.77 -47.18 -22.25
C THR A 288 4.46 -46.75 -22.90
N GLY A 289 3.33 -47.23 -22.38
CA GLY A 289 2.00 -46.83 -22.83
C GLY A 289 1.69 -45.35 -22.54
N TYR A 290 2.03 -44.86 -21.35
CA TYR A 290 1.91 -43.44 -21.01
C TYR A 290 2.80 -42.56 -21.89
N GLY A 291 4.04 -42.98 -22.19
CA GLY A 291 4.90 -42.29 -23.14
C GLY A 291 4.29 -42.19 -24.54
N ALA A 292 3.60 -43.23 -25.01
CA ALA A 292 2.89 -43.21 -26.29
C ALA A 292 1.69 -42.24 -26.29
N ALA A 293 0.95 -42.15 -25.18
CA ALA A 293 -0.11 -41.17 -24.99
C ALA A 293 0.46 -39.74 -24.93
N ALA A 294 1.51 -39.49 -24.15
CA ALA A 294 2.21 -38.21 -24.09
C ALA A 294 2.72 -37.74 -25.45
N GLY A 295 3.19 -38.66 -26.31
CA GLY A 295 3.56 -38.35 -27.69
C GLY A 295 2.42 -37.74 -28.53
N LYS A 296 1.16 -38.08 -28.23
CA LYS A 296 -0.01 -37.46 -28.89
C LYS A 296 -0.23 -36.03 -28.43
N PHE A 297 -0.08 -35.76 -27.13
CA PHE A 297 -0.15 -34.39 -26.59
C PHE A 297 0.94 -33.51 -27.18
N ARG A 298 2.19 -33.99 -27.16
CA ARG A 298 3.34 -33.29 -27.73
C ARG A 298 3.11 -32.90 -29.19
N ALA A 299 2.67 -33.85 -30.02
CA ALA A 299 2.39 -33.57 -31.43
C ALA A 299 1.32 -32.48 -31.65
N ILE A 300 0.29 -32.42 -30.80
CA ILE A 300 -0.75 -31.39 -30.88
C ILE A 300 -0.21 -30.04 -30.41
N ILE A 301 0.48 -29.98 -29.28
CA ILE A 301 1.09 -28.75 -28.76
C ILE A 301 2.09 -28.17 -29.76
N ASP A 302 2.97 -29.01 -30.32
CA ASP A 302 3.94 -28.61 -31.33
C ASP A 302 3.27 -28.06 -32.60
N SER A 303 2.12 -28.62 -32.99
CA SER A 303 1.34 -28.13 -34.14
C SER A 303 0.67 -26.77 -33.90
N MET A 304 0.39 -26.43 -32.64
CA MET A 304 -0.24 -25.16 -32.25
C MET A 304 0.77 -24.02 -32.11
N PHE A 305 1.95 -24.29 -31.56
CA PHE A 305 2.90 -23.26 -31.15
C PHE A 305 4.23 -23.27 -31.92
N GLY A 306 4.48 -24.29 -32.75
CA GLY A 306 5.73 -24.47 -33.47
C GLY A 306 6.86 -25.03 -32.58
N ALA A 307 7.78 -25.79 -33.17
CA ALA A 307 8.72 -26.62 -32.41
C ALA A 307 9.88 -25.87 -31.70
N ASN A 308 9.99 -24.54 -31.79
CA ASN A 308 11.07 -23.74 -31.15
C ASN A 308 10.84 -22.22 -31.35
N ALA A 309 9.99 -21.57 -30.54
CA ALA A 309 9.91 -20.10 -30.51
C ALA A 309 10.05 -19.60 -29.06
N PRO A 310 11.01 -18.70 -28.77
CA PRO A 310 11.03 -18.00 -27.49
C PRO A 310 9.87 -17.00 -27.49
N PHE A 311 9.02 -17.06 -26.46
CA PHE A 311 7.89 -16.13 -26.30
C PHE A 311 8.10 -15.23 -25.09
N GLU A 312 7.70 -13.97 -25.25
CA GLU A 312 7.77 -12.94 -24.23
C GLU A 312 6.94 -13.33 -23.00
N VAL A 313 7.60 -13.27 -21.84
CA VAL A 313 6.98 -13.39 -20.53
C VAL A 313 6.10 -12.15 -20.35
N THR A 314 4.79 -12.33 -20.41
CA THR A 314 3.84 -11.34 -19.87
C THR A 314 4.17 -11.13 -18.39
N ALA A 315 4.47 -9.88 -18.03
CA ALA A 315 4.82 -9.47 -16.68
C ALA A 315 3.73 -9.91 -15.68
N PRO A 316 4.09 -10.26 -14.43
CA PRO A 316 3.11 -10.57 -13.39
C PRO A 316 2.15 -9.38 -13.21
N LEU A 317 0.85 -9.69 -13.09
CA LEU A 317 -0.24 -8.71 -12.96
C LEU A 317 -0.23 -7.92 -11.64
N SER A 318 0.60 -8.33 -10.67
CA SER A 318 0.96 -7.50 -9.51
C SER A 318 2.47 -7.60 -9.27
N PRO A 319 3.14 -6.47 -9.01
CA PRO A 319 4.56 -6.45 -8.75
C PRO A 319 4.96 -7.23 -7.49
N GLY A 320 5.97 -8.09 -7.58
CA GLY A 320 6.54 -8.79 -6.44
C GLY A 320 7.56 -7.93 -5.69
N LYS A 321 8.38 -8.58 -4.84
CA LYS A 321 9.43 -7.92 -4.03
C LYS A 321 10.41 -7.08 -4.87
N GLU A 322 10.57 -7.40 -6.15
CA GLU A 322 11.38 -6.69 -7.14
C GLU A 322 10.93 -5.26 -7.44
N ALA A 323 9.66 -4.92 -7.24
CA ALA A 323 9.11 -3.58 -7.47
C ALA A 323 8.99 -2.74 -6.19
N LYS A 324 9.54 -3.26 -5.09
CA LYS A 324 9.62 -2.56 -3.82
C LYS A 324 10.22 -1.17 -4.01
N ILE A 325 9.57 -0.16 -3.44
CA ILE A 325 10.06 1.22 -3.46
C ILE A 325 11.27 1.33 -2.50
N ASP A 326 12.34 1.97 -2.98
CA ASP A 326 13.49 2.27 -2.13
C ASP A 326 13.10 3.31 -1.07
N ALA A 327 13.01 2.85 0.17
CA ALA A 327 12.39 3.55 1.28
C ALA A 327 13.12 3.22 2.60
N HIS A 328 13.44 4.26 3.36
CA HIS A 328 14.24 4.14 4.57
C HIS A 328 13.34 4.01 5.81
N ASP A 329 13.80 3.26 6.80
CA ASP A 329 13.12 3.27 8.10
C ASP A 329 13.17 4.70 8.64
N LEU A 330 12.06 5.18 9.21
CA LEU A 330 12.06 6.46 9.91
C LEU A 330 13.15 6.43 10.98
N ASN A 331 13.89 7.54 11.11
CA ASN A 331 14.88 7.63 12.18
C ASN A 331 14.17 7.46 13.54
N PRO A 332 14.88 6.97 14.58
CA PRO A 332 14.24 6.67 15.87
C PRO A 332 13.51 7.86 16.52
N GLU A 333 13.93 9.10 16.25
CA GLU A 333 13.28 10.30 16.79
C GLU A 333 11.96 10.60 16.07
N ALA A 334 11.96 10.62 14.73
CA ALA A 334 10.77 10.77 13.90
C ALA A 334 9.74 9.65 14.17
N PHE A 335 10.19 8.42 14.39
CA PHE A 335 9.30 7.33 14.78
C PHE A 335 8.72 7.53 16.19
N ARG A 336 9.51 8.02 17.16
CA ARG A 336 9.02 8.31 18.52
C ARG A 336 7.97 9.41 18.50
N GLU A 337 8.15 10.44 17.69
CA GLU A 337 7.18 11.52 17.50
C GLU A 337 5.89 11.03 16.85
N LEU A 338 5.99 10.15 15.85
CA LEU A 338 4.83 9.50 15.24
C LEU A 338 4.00 8.73 16.28
N VAL A 339 4.67 7.97 17.16
CA VAL A 339 4.00 7.19 18.22
C VAL A 339 3.42 8.08 19.31
N ASP A 340 4.12 9.15 19.71
CA ASP A 340 3.62 10.09 20.72
C ASP A 340 2.44 10.91 20.19
N HIS A 341 2.49 11.31 18.92
CA HIS A 341 1.38 11.95 18.22
C HIS A 341 0.14 11.05 18.22
N ARG A 342 0.29 9.78 17.87
CA ARG A 342 -0.80 8.81 17.88
C ARG A 342 -1.31 8.49 19.28
N GLY A 343 -0.42 8.43 20.27
CA GLY A 343 -0.77 8.26 21.68
C GLY A 343 -1.67 9.39 22.20
N ARG A 344 -1.39 10.64 21.81
CA ARG A 344 -2.22 11.81 22.17
C ARG A 344 -3.60 11.77 21.51
N GLU A 345 -3.68 11.34 20.25
CA GLU A 345 -4.95 11.19 19.53
C GLU A 345 -5.85 10.12 20.15
N LEU A 346 -5.27 9.00 20.60
CA LEU A 346 -6.01 7.86 21.15
C LEU A 346 -6.32 7.99 22.65
N LEU A 347 -5.46 8.66 23.43
CA LEU A 347 -5.51 8.64 24.90
C LEU A 347 -5.72 10.02 25.54
N ASP A 348 -5.78 11.09 24.75
CA ASP A 348 -5.94 12.49 25.23
C ASP A 348 -4.87 12.91 26.27
N THR A 349 -3.77 12.15 26.36
CA THR A 349 -2.69 12.29 27.36
C THR A 349 -1.33 11.92 26.74
N PRO A 350 -0.24 12.70 26.93
CA PRO A 350 1.09 12.36 26.39
C PRO A 350 1.72 11.14 27.09
N LEU A 351 2.50 10.33 26.36
CA LEU A 351 3.34 9.29 26.97
C LEU A 351 4.62 9.94 27.54
N PRO A 352 5.05 9.61 28.78
CA PRO A 352 6.24 10.23 29.36
C PRO A 352 7.50 9.84 28.56
N PRO A 353 8.43 10.78 28.30
CA PRO A 353 9.66 10.48 27.59
C PRO A 353 10.55 9.57 28.45
N THR A 354 10.95 8.43 27.90
CA THR A 354 11.95 7.54 28.50
C THR A 354 13.07 7.26 27.49
N GLU A 355 14.32 7.53 27.87
CA GLU A 355 15.52 7.19 27.07
C GLU A 355 15.77 5.67 26.98
N ASP A 356 15.07 4.89 27.81
CA ASP A 356 15.22 3.44 27.91
C ASP A 356 14.12 2.71 27.11
N GLU A 357 14.51 2.15 25.98
CA GLU A 357 13.67 1.33 25.07
C GLU A 357 13.02 0.13 25.79
N ALA A 358 13.67 -0.44 26.81
CA ALA A 358 13.12 -1.55 27.58
C ALA A 358 12.00 -1.08 28.51
N ARG A 359 12.17 0.10 29.13
CA ARG A 359 11.17 0.74 29.99
C ARG A 359 9.92 1.15 29.21
N ARG A 360 10.08 1.64 27.98
CA ARG A 360 8.94 1.98 27.11
C ARG A 360 8.15 0.73 26.70
N LYS A 361 8.84 -0.35 26.33
CA LYS A 361 8.22 -1.67 26.07
C LYS A 361 7.48 -2.22 27.29
N GLU A 362 8.02 -2.01 28.49
CA GLU A 362 7.33 -2.34 29.75
C GLU A 362 6.06 -1.49 29.93
N ILE A 363 6.08 -0.18 29.64
CA ILE A 363 4.90 0.70 29.73
C ILE A 363 3.84 0.30 28.68
N GLU A 364 4.24 0.00 27.44
CA GLU A 364 3.37 -0.51 26.38
C GLU A 364 2.76 -1.87 26.76
N GLN A 365 3.54 -2.75 27.40
CA GLN A 365 3.05 -4.03 27.96
C GLN A 365 2.12 -3.84 29.16
N ASP A 366 2.42 -2.91 30.07
CA ASP A 366 1.62 -2.66 31.28
C ASP A 366 0.28 -2.01 30.93
N ILE A 367 0.23 -1.13 29.92
CA ILE A 367 -1.02 -0.59 29.35
C ILE A 367 -1.84 -1.71 28.71
N SER A 368 -1.19 -2.64 27.99
CA SER A 368 -1.84 -3.81 27.41
C SER A 368 -2.38 -4.80 28.47
N GLN A 369 -1.69 -4.93 29.62
CA GLN A 369 -2.08 -5.82 30.71
C GLN A 369 -3.13 -5.24 31.68
N HIS A 370 -3.29 -3.91 31.72
CA HIS A 370 -4.27 -3.23 32.60
C HIS A 370 -5.73 -3.32 32.12
N PHE A 371 -6.00 -3.81 30.92
CA PHE A 371 -7.36 -4.11 30.46
C PHE A 371 -7.76 -5.52 30.90
N GLU A 372 -8.67 -5.62 31.88
CA GLU A 372 -9.15 -6.89 32.42
C GLU A 372 -9.63 -7.86 31.31
N LYS A 373 -9.03 -9.06 31.26
CA LYS A 373 -9.43 -10.24 30.46
C LYS A 373 -9.41 -10.08 28.93
N ILE A 374 -8.36 -9.48 28.38
CA ILE A 374 -8.14 -9.47 26.92
C ILE A 374 -6.95 -10.37 26.57
N SER A 375 -7.19 -11.43 25.79
CA SER A 375 -6.15 -12.35 25.31
C SER A 375 -5.75 -11.94 23.88
N GLY A 376 -4.52 -11.47 23.68
CA GLY A 376 -3.96 -11.21 22.35
C GLY A 376 -4.17 -9.81 21.76
N GLY A 377 -4.60 -8.82 22.56
CA GLY A 377 -4.91 -7.46 22.10
C GLY A 377 -6.43 -7.25 21.91
N ALA A 378 -6.94 -6.07 22.25
CA ALA A 378 -8.37 -5.78 22.20
C ALA A 378 -8.78 -5.40 20.77
N ASP A 379 -9.61 -6.22 20.10
CA ASP A 379 -10.10 -5.97 18.73
C ASP A 379 -11.54 -5.40 18.74
N PHE A 380 -11.88 -4.58 19.74
CA PHE A 380 -13.22 -4.00 19.84
C PHE A 380 -13.30 -2.74 18.97
N LEU A 381 -14.07 -2.82 17.88
CA LEU A 381 -14.44 -1.66 17.07
C LEU A 381 -15.86 -1.20 17.40
N PRO A 382 -16.14 0.12 17.39
CA PRO A 382 -17.51 0.59 17.55
C PRO A 382 -18.38 0.05 16.42
N ALA A 383 -19.66 -0.21 16.68
CA ALA A 383 -20.59 -0.66 15.62
C ALA A 383 -20.63 0.29 14.41
N SER A 384 -20.24 1.56 14.62
CA SER A 384 -20.08 2.56 13.56
C SER A 384 -19.04 2.26 12.51
N PHE A 385 -18.09 1.38 12.83
CA PHE A 385 -17.08 0.89 11.91
C PHE A 385 -17.70 0.26 10.65
N LEU A 386 -18.79 -0.51 10.80
CA LEU A 386 -19.39 -1.25 9.69
C LEU A 386 -20.03 -0.33 8.64
N TYR A 387 -20.84 0.64 9.07
CA TYR A 387 -21.51 1.52 8.11
C TYR A 387 -20.55 2.54 7.48
N ARG A 388 -19.56 3.05 8.24
CA ARG A 388 -18.51 3.90 7.66
C ARG A 388 -17.66 3.14 6.62
N GLY A 389 -17.42 1.86 6.87
CA GLY A 389 -16.75 0.98 5.91
C GLY A 389 -17.56 0.75 4.64
N ALA A 390 -18.88 0.59 4.76
CA ALA A 390 -19.76 0.51 3.60
C ALA A 390 -19.73 1.81 2.78
N ASP A 391 -19.75 2.97 3.45
CA ASP A 391 -19.67 4.28 2.79
C ASP A 391 -18.33 4.42 2.03
N ALA A 392 -17.20 4.09 2.66
CA ALA A 392 -15.88 4.13 2.02
C ALA A 392 -15.76 3.12 0.86
N ALA A 393 -16.30 1.92 1.02
CA ALA A 393 -16.27 0.88 -0.02
C ALA A 393 -17.11 1.23 -1.25
N ALA A 394 -18.12 2.08 -1.13
CA ALA A 394 -18.98 2.50 -2.25
C ALA A 394 -18.20 3.27 -3.33
N ALA A 395 -17.16 4.02 -2.94
CA ALA A 395 -16.28 4.75 -3.85
C ALA A 395 -15.19 3.89 -4.51
N VAL A 396 -15.06 2.62 -4.14
CA VAL A 396 -14.09 1.69 -4.72
C VAL A 396 -14.68 1.02 -5.95
N CYS A 397 -13.90 0.97 -7.02
CA CYS A 397 -14.29 0.42 -8.32
C CYS A 397 -13.25 -0.56 -8.86
N ARG A 398 -13.71 -1.45 -9.74
CA ARG A 398 -12.84 -2.31 -10.53
C ARG A 398 -12.40 -1.56 -11.78
N ILE A 399 -11.11 -1.46 -12.02
CA ILE A 399 -10.56 -0.93 -13.27
C ILE A 399 -10.46 -2.09 -14.27
N ASN A 400 -11.24 -2.04 -15.35
CA ASN A 400 -11.21 -3.01 -16.44
C ASN A 400 -10.39 -2.45 -17.60
N LEU A 401 -9.34 -3.18 -18.02
CA LEU A 401 -8.50 -2.88 -19.17
C LEU A 401 -8.57 -4.04 -20.18
N PRO A 402 -8.29 -3.83 -21.47
CA PRO A 402 -8.29 -4.92 -22.46
C PRO A 402 -7.31 -6.06 -22.16
N GLY A 403 -6.26 -5.79 -21.38
CA GLY A 403 -5.22 -6.76 -21.00
C GLY A 403 -5.22 -7.19 -19.53
N GLY A 404 -6.14 -6.70 -18.69
CA GLY A 404 -6.12 -7.00 -17.25
C GLY A 404 -7.18 -6.25 -16.44
N SER A 405 -7.13 -6.40 -15.12
CA SER A 405 -7.94 -5.61 -14.21
C SER A 405 -7.14 -5.20 -12.99
N GLY A 406 -7.53 -4.07 -12.41
CA GLY A 406 -6.99 -3.56 -11.16
C GLY A 406 -8.11 -3.04 -10.27
N THR A 407 -7.72 -2.49 -9.13
CA THR A 407 -8.62 -1.74 -8.26
C THR A 407 -8.35 -0.25 -8.46
N GLY A 408 -9.39 0.54 -8.38
CA GLY A 408 -9.28 1.99 -8.29
C GLY A 408 -10.34 2.52 -7.35
N PHE A 409 -10.27 3.81 -7.06
CA PHE A 409 -11.26 4.43 -6.20
C PHE A 409 -11.41 5.90 -6.50
N MET A 410 -12.63 6.38 -6.26
CA MET A 410 -13.00 7.76 -6.50
C MET A 410 -12.52 8.66 -5.37
N ILE A 411 -11.88 9.76 -5.75
CA ILE A 411 -11.31 10.74 -4.83
C ILE A 411 -11.86 12.14 -5.11
N ALA A 412 -11.64 13.06 -4.17
CA ALA A 412 -11.81 14.51 -4.36
C ALA A 412 -13.23 14.95 -4.79
N THR A 413 -13.40 15.70 -5.89
CA THR A 413 -14.71 16.27 -6.33
C THR A 413 -15.61 15.30 -7.10
N ARG A 414 -15.39 13.97 -7.01
CA ARG A 414 -16.13 12.91 -7.74
C ARG A 414 -15.79 12.75 -9.24
N ASN A 415 -14.73 13.42 -9.70
CA ASN A 415 -14.29 13.38 -11.10
C ASN A 415 -12.93 12.68 -11.30
N PHE A 416 -12.37 12.11 -10.24
CA PHE A 416 -11.00 11.61 -10.24
C PHE A 416 -10.98 10.18 -9.71
N ILE A 417 -10.30 9.30 -10.44
CA ILE A 417 -10.08 7.90 -10.06
C ILE A 417 -8.58 7.72 -9.82
N MET A 418 -8.20 7.22 -8.65
CA MET A 418 -6.83 6.82 -8.33
C MET A 418 -6.66 5.31 -8.53
N THR A 419 -5.52 4.91 -9.08
CA THR A 419 -5.03 3.52 -9.15
C THR A 419 -3.49 3.53 -9.22
N ASN A 420 -2.83 2.38 -9.46
CA ASN A 420 -1.37 2.33 -9.65
C ASN A 420 -0.94 2.73 -11.07
N ASN A 421 0.31 3.19 -11.22
CA ASN A 421 0.91 3.43 -12.54
C ASN A 421 1.06 2.12 -13.32
N HIS A 422 1.42 1.02 -12.68
CA HIS A 422 1.49 -0.25 -13.39
C HIS A 422 0.11 -0.85 -13.78
N VAL A 423 -0.99 -0.28 -13.27
CA VAL A 423 -2.35 -0.64 -13.71
C VAL A 423 -2.76 0.21 -14.91
N ILE A 424 -2.55 1.53 -14.84
CA ILE A 424 -2.73 2.46 -15.96
C ILE A 424 -1.46 3.27 -16.12
N GLY A 425 -0.63 2.90 -17.10
CA GLY A 425 0.70 3.46 -17.30
C GLY A 425 0.70 4.75 -18.12
N ASP A 426 -0.24 4.88 -19.04
CA ASP A 426 -0.33 6.02 -19.95
C ASP A 426 -1.78 6.40 -20.32
N GLU A 427 -1.92 7.47 -21.09
CA GLU A 427 -3.22 7.99 -21.53
C GLU A 427 -3.94 7.03 -22.49
N ASP A 428 -3.23 6.24 -23.30
CA ASP A 428 -3.90 5.34 -24.25
C ASP A 428 -4.53 4.17 -23.51
N GLU A 429 -3.84 3.60 -22.53
CA GLU A 429 -4.42 2.61 -21.60
C GLU A 429 -5.60 3.20 -20.82
N ALA A 430 -5.50 4.45 -20.38
CA ALA A 430 -6.60 5.13 -19.69
C ALA A 430 -7.84 5.32 -20.59
N ARG A 431 -7.68 5.61 -21.89
CA ARG A 431 -8.82 5.75 -22.84
C ARG A 431 -9.56 4.41 -23.05
N GLU A 432 -8.85 3.29 -22.92
CA GLU A 432 -9.42 1.95 -23.06
C GLU A 432 -9.96 1.38 -21.73
N ALA A 433 -9.69 2.05 -20.61
CA ALA A 433 -10.07 1.61 -19.28
C ALA A 433 -11.50 2.02 -18.88
N VAL A 434 -12.17 1.13 -18.14
CA VAL A 434 -13.51 1.36 -17.57
C VAL A 434 -13.47 1.14 -16.06
N ALA A 435 -13.90 2.14 -15.29
CA ALA A 435 -14.11 2.04 -13.86
C ALA A 435 -15.52 1.49 -13.57
N GLU A 436 -15.61 0.34 -12.91
CA GLU A 436 -16.85 -0.33 -12.59
C GLU A 436 -17.15 -0.28 -11.08
N PHE A 437 -18.09 0.58 -10.71
CA PHE A 437 -18.57 0.75 -9.33
C PHE A 437 -19.66 -0.26 -8.99
N ASN A 438 -19.86 -0.54 -7.70
CA ASN A 438 -20.85 -1.50 -7.18
C ASN A 438 -20.79 -2.90 -7.83
N PHE A 439 -19.62 -3.29 -8.32
CA PHE A 439 -19.40 -4.67 -8.77
C PHE A 439 -19.32 -5.60 -7.56
N GLU A 440 -20.48 -6.07 -7.11
CA GLU A 440 -20.72 -6.86 -5.90
C GLU A 440 -21.70 -8.00 -6.20
N GLU A 441 -21.69 -9.07 -5.39
CA GLU A 441 -22.58 -10.22 -5.60
C GLU A 441 -24.06 -9.80 -5.55
N GLY A 442 -24.79 -10.08 -6.63
CA GLY A 442 -26.24 -9.82 -6.71
C GLY A 442 -26.63 -8.34 -6.88
N GLY A 443 -25.66 -7.43 -7.04
CA GLY A 443 -25.86 -6.01 -7.29
C GLY A 443 -25.82 -5.64 -8.78
N ALA A 444 -26.33 -4.45 -9.10
CA ALA A 444 -26.11 -3.84 -10.42
C ALA A 444 -24.86 -2.97 -10.36
N SER A 445 -23.92 -3.17 -11.29
CA SER A 445 -22.73 -2.35 -11.41
C SER A 445 -22.97 -1.09 -12.25
N LEU A 446 -22.16 -0.06 -12.00
CA LEU A 446 -22.11 1.16 -12.80
C LEU A 446 -20.77 1.21 -13.52
N MET A 447 -20.82 1.20 -14.86
CA MET A 447 -19.64 1.29 -15.73
C MET A 447 -19.41 2.76 -16.11
N VAL A 448 -18.22 3.28 -15.80
CA VAL A 448 -17.81 4.65 -16.10
C VAL A 448 -16.53 4.62 -16.93
N ASN A 449 -16.55 5.22 -18.12
CA ASN A 449 -15.34 5.36 -18.94
C ASN A 449 -14.40 6.39 -18.31
N LEU A 450 -13.10 6.11 -18.33
CA LEU A 450 -12.10 7.10 -17.94
C LEU A 450 -11.82 8.08 -19.10
N ASP A 451 -11.45 9.30 -18.74
CA ASP A 451 -11.21 10.41 -19.66
C ASP A 451 -9.85 11.06 -19.32
N PRO A 452 -8.75 10.54 -19.91
CA PRO A 452 -7.42 11.10 -19.69
C PRO A 452 -7.23 12.48 -20.35
N ASP A 453 -8.03 12.81 -21.37
CA ASP A 453 -8.01 14.14 -22.00
C ASP A 453 -8.57 15.21 -21.05
N ARG A 454 -9.50 14.82 -20.16
CA ARG A 454 -9.97 15.66 -19.06
C ARG A 454 -8.91 15.83 -17.98
N PHE A 455 -8.29 14.73 -17.54
CA PHE A 455 -7.21 14.77 -16.55
C PHE A 455 -6.41 13.46 -16.55
N PHE A 456 -5.08 13.56 -16.56
CA PHE A 456 -4.19 12.41 -16.38
C PHE A 456 -2.90 12.83 -15.67
N VAL A 457 -2.60 12.20 -14.54
CA VAL A 457 -1.35 12.38 -13.79
C VAL A 457 -0.85 11.02 -13.35
N THR A 458 0.42 10.71 -13.64
CA THR A 458 1.01 9.43 -13.26
C THR A 458 2.45 9.58 -12.76
N SER A 459 2.89 8.67 -11.89
CA SER A 459 4.24 8.56 -11.33
C SER A 459 4.69 7.11 -11.27
N THR A 460 5.80 6.79 -11.93
CA THR A 460 6.44 5.47 -11.84
C THR A 460 7.21 5.27 -10.52
N GLU A 461 7.67 6.35 -9.87
CA GLU A 461 8.44 6.29 -8.61
C GLU A 461 7.56 5.92 -7.42
N LEU A 462 6.38 6.53 -7.35
CA LEU A 462 5.38 6.30 -6.30
C LEU A 462 4.26 5.37 -6.77
N ASP A 463 4.40 4.81 -7.97
CA ASP A 463 3.48 3.88 -8.60
C ASP A 463 1.99 4.26 -8.47
N PHE A 464 1.62 5.46 -8.91
CA PHE A 464 0.22 5.90 -8.89
C PHE A 464 -0.17 6.56 -10.21
N THR A 465 -1.46 6.46 -10.54
CA THR A 465 -2.12 7.18 -11.63
C THR A 465 -3.43 7.75 -11.13
N ILE A 466 -3.73 9.00 -11.50
CA ILE A 466 -5.01 9.66 -11.32
C ILE A 466 -5.56 10.04 -12.69
N VAL A 467 -6.75 9.56 -13.00
CA VAL A 467 -7.43 9.82 -14.27
C VAL A 467 -8.76 10.53 -14.03
N GLY A 468 -9.12 11.44 -14.94
CA GLY A 468 -10.42 12.10 -14.97
C GLY A 468 -11.54 11.14 -15.38
N CYS A 469 -12.76 11.45 -14.96
CA CYS A 469 -13.99 10.86 -15.49
C CYS A 469 -15.12 11.91 -15.48
N ASP A 470 -16.18 11.65 -16.22
CA ASP A 470 -17.35 12.54 -16.32
C ASP A 470 -18.63 11.74 -16.56
N ASP A 471 -19.18 11.16 -15.50
CA ASP A 471 -20.47 10.46 -15.54
C ASP A 471 -21.40 10.97 -14.42
N PRO A 472 -22.57 11.54 -14.76
CA PRO A 472 -23.54 12.01 -13.76
C PRO A 472 -24.01 10.92 -12.79
N ALA A 473 -23.91 9.64 -13.16
CA ALA A 473 -24.26 8.54 -12.27
C ALA A 473 -23.31 8.41 -11.07
N LEU A 474 -22.14 9.07 -11.09
CA LEU A 474 -21.22 9.14 -9.95
C LEU A 474 -21.71 10.03 -8.80
N GLU A 475 -22.74 10.87 -9.02
CA GLU A 475 -23.30 11.75 -7.97
C GLU A 475 -23.82 10.98 -6.74
N ILE A 476 -24.11 9.69 -6.88
CA ILE A 476 -24.60 8.84 -5.78
C ILE A 476 -23.50 8.38 -4.80
N PHE A 477 -22.22 8.51 -5.17
CA PHE A 477 -21.09 8.01 -4.39
C PHE A 477 -20.33 9.14 -3.72
N ASP A 478 -20.13 9.06 -2.41
CA ASP A 478 -19.28 10.00 -1.72
C ASP A 478 -17.80 9.68 -1.98
N PRO A 479 -17.00 10.64 -2.47
CA PRO A 479 -15.60 10.41 -2.82
C PRO A 479 -14.76 10.20 -1.56
N ILE A 480 -13.71 9.38 -1.66
CA ILE A 480 -12.76 9.21 -0.57
C ILE A 480 -11.92 10.49 -0.47
N PRO A 481 -11.89 11.16 0.69
CA PRO A 481 -11.11 12.37 0.86
C PRO A 481 -9.63 12.02 0.80
N LEU A 482 -8.88 12.76 -0.02
CA LEU A 482 -7.44 12.79 0.09
C LEU A 482 -7.07 13.68 1.27
N LEU A 483 -6.38 13.12 2.26
CA LEU A 483 -5.84 13.88 3.37
C LEU A 483 -4.36 14.11 3.11
N ARG A 484 -3.89 15.33 3.35
CA ARG A 484 -2.48 15.66 3.16
C ARG A 484 -1.58 14.95 4.17
N ASN A 485 -2.07 14.79 5.39
CA ASN A 485 -1.50 13.91 6.38
C ASN A 485 -2.64 13.10 7.00
N PRO A 486 -3.03 11.95 6.41
CA PRO A 486 -4.03 11.09 7.03
C PRO A 486 -3.49 10.63 8.38
N SER A 487 -4.36 10.46 9.37
CA SER A 487 -4.04 9.94 10.71
C SER A 487 -3.05 8.78 10.57
N THR A 488 -1.78 9.03 10.88
CA THR A 488 -0.69 8.16 10.42
C THR A 488 -0.70 6.88 11.23
N VAL A 489 -0.79 5.75 10.55
CA VAL A 489 -0.69 4.45 11.21
C VAL A 489 0.70 4.23 11.76
N THR A 490 0.76 3.64 12.93
CA THR A 490 1.97 3.23 13.65
C THR A 490 2.12 1.71 13.64
N ARG A 491 3.31 1.22 13.99
CA ARG A 491 3.58 -0.22 14.02
C ARG A 491 2.66 -0.93 15.01
N GLY A 492 2.01 -2.01 14.55
CA GLY A 492 1.09 -2.82 15.34
C GLY A 492 -0.37 -2.35 15.28
N GLU A 493 -0.67 -1.24 14.62
CA GLU A 493 -2.05 -0.85 14.30
C GLU A 493 -2.61 -1.63 13.12
N LYS A 494 -3.94 -1.68 13.00
CA LYS A 494 -4.64 -2.41 11.94
C LYS A 494 -5.00 -1.50 10.76
N VAL A 495 -4.89 -2.03 9.55
CA VAL A 495 -5.32 -1.39 8.31
C VAL A 495 -6.37 -2.19 7.56
N ASN A 496 -7.36 -1.56 6.95
CA ASN A 496 -8.47 -2.21 6.26
C ASN A 496 -8.32 -1.97 4.76
N ILE A 497 -8.43 -3.01 3.94
CA ILE A 497 -8.33 -2.90 2.48
C ILE A 497 -9.67 -3.26 1.83
N VAL A 498 -10.07 -2.48 0.83
CA VAL A 498 -11.24 -2.74 -0.01
C VAL A 498 -10.72 -2.93 -1.43
N GLN A 499 -11.02 -4.05 -2.06
CA GLN A 499 -10.26 -4.50 -3.24
C GLN A 499 -11.10 -5.31 -4.22
N HIS A 500 -10.62 -5.41 -5.46
CA HIS A 500 -11.12 -6.31 -6.50
C HIS A 500 -10.08 -7.39 -6.83
N PRO A 501 -9.84 -8.35 -5.92
CA PRO A 501 -8.82 -9.37 -6.11
C PRO A 501 -9.15 -10.22 -7.34
N ARG A 502 -8.21 -10.28 -8.28
CA ARG A 502 -8.34 -10.90 -9.61
C ARG A 502 -9.50 -10.35 -10.44
N GLY A 503 -9.88 -9.11 -10.17
CA GLY A 503 -11.06 -8.49 -10.77
C GLY A 503 -12.38 -9.12 -10.33
N ARG A 504 -12.43 -9.89 -9.24
CA ARG A 504 -13.68 -10.43 -8.69
C ARG A 504 -14.60 -9.33 -8.13
N PRO A 505 -15.86 -9.66 -7.77
CA PRO A 505 -16.69 -8.76 -6.98
C PRO A 505 -15.93 -8.22 -5.77
N LYS A 506 -16.29 -7.00 -5.34
CA LYS A 506 -15.60 -6.26 -4.29
C LYS A 506 -15.49 -7.09 -3.01
N GLU A 507 -14.29 -7.18 -2.47
CA GLU A 507 -13.96 -7.91 -1.25
C GLU A 507 -13.27 -6.97 -0.25
N VAL A 508 -13.40 -7.25 1.05
CA VAL A 508 -12.75 -6.50 2.14
C VAL A 508 -11.86 -7.42 2.96
N ALA A 509 -10.65 -6.96 3.32
CA ALA A 509 -9.82 -7.66 4.30
C ALA A 509 -9.68 -6.82 5.57
N LEU A 510 -10.24 -7.36 6.66
CA LEU A 510 -10.39 -6.71 7.98
C LEU A 510 -9.67 -7.47 9.11
N HIS A 511 -9.02 -8.59 8.78
CA HIS A 511 -8.33 -9.47 9.72
C HIS A 511 -6.90 -9.76 9.24
N ASN A 512 -6.00 -10.10 10.17
CA ASN A 512 -4.57 -10.32 9.89
C ASN A 512 -3.93 -9.16 9.12
N ASN A 513 -4.18 -7.95 9.62
CA ASN A 513 -4.00 -6.72 8.88
C ASN A 513 -3.09 -5.70 9.59
N ASP A 514 -2.09 -6.22 10.32
CA ASP A 514 -1.26 -5.42 11.21
C ASP A 514 -0.13 -4.71 10.43
N VAL A 515 0.10 -3.44 10.77
CA VAL A 515 1.21 -2.64 10.24
C VAL A 515 2.51 -3.14 10.83
N LEU A 516 3.36 -3.69 9.98
CA LEU A 516 4.67 -4.24 10.31
C LEU A 516 5.73 -3.16 10.48
N ARG A 517 5.75 -2.18 9.56
CA ARG A 517 6.73 -1.08 9.53
C ARG A 517 6.14 0.17 8.86
N VAL A 518 6.61 1.32 9.32
CA VAL A 518 6.34 2.63 8.70
C VAL A 518 7.65 3.20 8.19
N LYS A 519 7.68 3.60 6.92
CA LYS A 519 8.83 4.18 6.23
C LYS A 519 8.50 5.58 5.72
N ASP A 520 9.52 6.27 5.23
CA ASP A 520 9.40 7.58 4.58
C ASP A 520 8.31 7.61 3.49
N LYS A 521 8.33 6.68 2.52
CA LYS A 521 7.42 6.66 1.37
C LYS A 521 6.30 5.63 1.44
N VAL A 522 6.49 4.56 2.22
CA VAL A 522 5.61 3.38 2.21
C VAL A 522 5.28 2.90 3.62
N ILE A 523 4.23 2.10 3.74
CA ILE A 523 3.96 1.26 4.92
C ILE A 523 4.03 -0.21 4.52
N TRP A 524 4.56 -1.04 5.42
CA TRP A 524 4.48 -2.49 5.31
C TRP A 524 3.45 -3.02 6.27
N TYR A 525 2.59 -3.92 5.79
CA TYR A 525 1.51 -4.48 6.57
C TYR A 525 1.22 -5.91 6.13
N GLU A 526 0.69 -6.72 7.04
CA GLU A 526 0.10 -8.01 6.70
C GLU A 526 -1.32 -7.74 6.16
N THR A 527 -1.78 -8.49 5.16
CA THR A 527 -3.18 -8.61 4.75
C THR A 527 -3.26 -9.62 3.60
N ASP A 528 -4.46 -10.13 3.31
CA ASP A 528 -4.69 -10.98 2.14
C ASP A 528 -4.89 -10.09 0.89
N THR A 529 -4.00 -10.21 -0.10
CA THR A 529 -4.11 -9.57 -1.41
C THR A 529 -3.82 -10.57 -2.53
N GLU A 530 -4.38 -10.32 -3.72
CA GLU A 530 -4.15 -11.11 -4.93
C GLU A 530 -3.96 -10.20 -6.16
N PRO A 531 -3.42 -10.68 -7.30
CA PRO A 531 -3.33 -9.88 -8.51
C PRO A 531 -4.64 -9.19 -8.85
N GLY A 532 -4.65 -7.90 -9.18
CA GLY A 532 -5.87 -7.09 -9.31
C GLY A 532 -6.26 -6.28 -8.06
N SER A 533 -5.65 -6.58 -6.92
CA SER A 533 -5.72 -5.73 -5.72
C SER A 533 -4.83 -4.49 -5.84
N SER A 534 -3.91 -4.46 -6.81
CA SER A 534 -3.17 -3.25 -7.17
C SER A 534 -4.11 -2.07 -7.40
N GLY A 535 -3.83 -0.97 -6.70
CA GLY A 535 -4.60 0.27 -6.75
C GLY A 535 -5.69 0.34 -5.68
N SER A 536 -5.75 -0.64 -4.77
CA SER A 536 -6.72 -0.66 -3.68
C SER A 536 -6.40 0.40 -2.62
N PRO A 537 -7.42 1.08 -2.09
CA PRO A 537 -7.26 1.95 -0.93
C PRO A 537 -7.01 1.14 0.34
N VAL A 538 -6.04 1.60 1.13
CA VAL A 538 -5.71 1.07 2.46
C VAL A 538 -6.13 2.11 3.49
N PHE A 539 -7.02 1.72 4.41
CA PHE A 539 -7.62 2.56 5.42
C PHE A 539 -7.12 2.23 6.83
N ASN A 540 -7.19 3.17 7.76
CA ASN A 540 -7.08 2.85 9.19
C ASN A 540 -8.45 2.42 9.78
N ASN A 541 -8.54 2.21 11.11
CA ASN A 541 -9.80 1.83 11.78
C ASN A 541 -10.83 2.97 11.90
N THR A 542 -10.48 4.20 11.53
CA THR A 542 -11.42 5.33 11.40
C THR A 542 -11.93 5.49 9.97
N TRP A 543 -11.49 4.64 9.03
CA TRP A 543 -11.74 4.71 7.58
C TRP A 543 -11.09 5.91 6.88
N ASP A 544 -10.01 6.45 7.45
CA ASP A 544 -9.17 7.43 6.76
C ASP A 544 -8.21 6.70 5.80
N LEU A 545 -8.06 7.22 4.58
CA LEU A 545 -7.18 6.65 3.56
C LEU A 545 -5.71 6.92 3.90
N VAL A 546 -4.93 5.88 4.20
CA VAL A 546 -3.54 5.99 4.66
C VAL A 546 -2.51 5.56 3.62
N ALA A 547 -2.87 4.61 2.74
CA ALA A 547 -1.97 4.16 1.67
C ALA A 547 -2.71 3.66 0.42
N LEU A 548 -1.97 3.54 -0.68
CA LEU A 548 -2.35 2.89 -1.94
C LEU A 548 -1.61 1.55 -2.03
N HIS A 549 -2.32 0.42 -2.06
CA HIS A 549 -1.71 -0.89 -2.20
C HIS A 549 -1.06 -1.04 -3.59
N HIS A 550 0.19 -1.51 -3.64
CA HIS A 550 0.92 -1.63 -4.92
C HIS A 550 1.70 -2.95 -5.08
N ALA A 551 2.26 -3.52 -4.01
CA ALA A 551 3.07 -4.72 -4.08
C ALA A 551 2.88 -5.65 -2.86
N GLY A 552 3.23 -6.93 -3.04
CA GLY A 552 3.21 -7.92 -1.96
C GLY A 552 4.17 -9.08 -2.19
N TRP A 553 4.67 -9.68 -1.12
CA TRP A 553 5.56 -10.84 -1.17
C TRP A 553 5.42 -11.73 0.08
N VAL A 554 5.84 -12.99 -0.05
CA VAL A 554 5.92 -13.93 1.07
C VAL A 554 7.37 -14.27 1.34
N GLU A 555 7.85 -13.96 2.55
CA GLU A 555 9.23 -14.24 2.96
C GLU A 555 9.23 -14.94 4.33
N GLY A 556 9.87 -16.11 4.41
CA GLY A 556 9.94 -16.86 5.67
C GLY A 556 8.58 -17.35 6.21
N GLY A 557 7.53 -17.39 5.38
CA GLY A 557 6.17 -17.74 5.80
C GLY A 557 5.34 -16.57 6.32
N VAL A 558 5.85 -15.34 6.22
CA VAL A 558 5.14 -14.10 6.54
C VAL A 558 4.72 -13.42 5.23
N THR A 559 3.43 -13.10 5.11
CA THR A 559 2.88 -12.32 4.00
C THR A 559 3.08 -10.83 4.30
N THR A 560 3.85 -10.13 3.47
CA THR A 560 4.08 -8.69 3.60
C THR A 560 3.55 -7.98 2.37
N ASN A 561 2.70 -6.99 2.58
CA ASN A 561 2.24 -6.06 1.58
C ASN A 561 2.94 -4.71 1.76
N GLU A 562 3.11 -3.98 0.67
CA GLU A 562 3.62 -2.61 0.65
C GLU A 562 2.56 -1.68 0.06
N GLY A 563 2.28 -0.61 0.81
CA GLY A 563 1.36 0.44 0.38
C GLY A 563 2.08 1.78 0.33
N VAL A 564 1.91 2.50 -0.77
CA VAL A 564 2.46 3.85 -0.95
C VAL A 564 1.68 4.81 -0.07
N ARG A 565 2.35 5.56 0.79
CA ARG A 565 1.68 6.49 1.71
C ARG A 565 0.94 7.56 0.92
N ILE A 566 -0.32 7.80 1.24
CA ILE A 566 -1.09 8.89 0.59
C ILE A 566 -0.41 10.24 0.82
N ALA A 567 0.20 10.45 2.00
CA ALA A 567 1.01 11.65 2.26
C ALA A 567 2.13 11.84 1.21
N ALA A 568 2.81 10.77 0.79
CA ALA A 568 3.84 10.84 -0.24
C ALA A 568 3.27 11.18 -1.62
N ILE A 569 2.12 10.60 -1.98
CA ILE A 569 1.40 10.89 -3.23
C ILE A 569 0.92 12.35 -3.26
N VAL A 570 0.31 12.83 -2.18
CA VAL A 570 -0.16 14.23 -2.09
C VAL A 570 1.01 15.19 -2.17
N SER A 571 2.12 14.94 -1.46
CA SER A 571 3.35 15.75 -1.59
C SER A 571 3.87 15.78 -3.02
N HIS A 572 3.79 14.67 -3.76
CA HIS A 572 4.17 14.61 -5.17
C HIS A 572 3.23 15.43 -6.07
N LEU A 573 1.91 15.35 -5.88
CA LEU A 573 0.92 16.10 -6.66
C LEU A 573 1.08 17.61 -6.47
N VAL A 574 1.30 18.03 -5.22
CA VAL A 574 1.59 19.42 -4.87
C VAL A 574 2.85 19.88 -5.58
N ALA A 575 3.97 19.16 -5.44
CA ALA A 575 5.23 19.49 -6.12
C ALA A 575 5.08 19.63 -7.66
N ARG A 576 4.23 18.82 -8.28
CA ARG A 576 3.97 18.84 -9.73
C ARG A 576 3.19 20.06 -10.20
N GLN A 577 2.20 20.52 -9.43
CA GLN A 577 1.45 21.77 -9.69
C GLN A 577 2.38 22.97 -9.90
N HIS A 578 3.55 22.94 -9.25
CA HIS A 578 4.46 24.07 -9.17
C HIS A 578 5.47 24.13 -10.32
N ILE A 579 5.81 22.99 -10.92
CA ILE A 579 6.76 22.89 -12.02
C ILE A 579 6.07 23.18 -13.36
N GLU A 580 4.82 22.75 -13.50
CA GLU A 580 4.00 23.02 -14.67
C GLU A 580 3.30 24.39 -14.49
N ALA A 581 3.93 25.48 -14.93
CA ALA A 581 3.44 26.87 -14.80
C ALA A 581 2.03 27.15 -15.40
N THR A 582 1.43 26.14 -16.02
CA THR A 582 0.03 26.04 -16.44
C THR A 582 -0.55 24.71 -15.97
N ALA A 583 -0.57 24.47 -14.66
CA ALA A 583 -1.29 23.34 -14.09
C ALA A 583 -2.74 23.38 -14.63
N SER A 584 -3.23 22.24 -15.15
CA SER A 584 -4.62 22.15 -15.61
C SER A 584 -5.55 22.58 -14.47
N PHE A 585 -6.60 23.36 -14.76
CA PHE A 585 -7.66 23.72 -13.81
C PHE A 585 -8.16 22.50 -12.99
N LYS A 586 -8.07 21.31 -13.59
CA LYS A 586 -8.40 20.02 -12.96
C LYS A 586 -7.42 19.57 -11.86
N LEU A 587 -6.12 19.85 -11.97
CA LEU A 587 -5.18 19.57 -10.87
C LEU A 587 -5.49 20.47 -9.67
N MET A 588 -5.84 21.74 -9.92
CA MET A 588 -6.28 22.65 -8.86
C MET A 588 -7.61 22.22 -8.25
N GLU A 589 -8.57 21.76 -9.06
CA GLU A 589 -9.83 21.18 -8.57
C GLU A 589 -9.57 19.98 -7.67
N LEU A 590 -8.70 19.04 -8.07
CA LEU A 590 -8.30 17.89 -7.27
C LEU A 590 -7.74 18.32 -5.90
N LEU A 591 -6.75 19.21 -5.92
CA LEU A 591 -6.06 19.67 -4.72
C LEU A 591 -6.94 20.54 -3.80
N SER A 592 -7.94 21.26 -4.34
CA SER A 592 -8.88 22.08 -3.55
C SER A 592 -9.79 21.28 -2.61
N THR A 593 -9.87 19.96 -2.81
CA THR A 593 -10.64 19.06 -1.93
C THR A 593 -9.80 18.39 -0.86
N VAL A 594 -8.48 18.46 -1.00
CA VAL A 594 -7.57 18.11 0.08
C VAL A 594 -7.73 19.22 1.11
N PRO A 595 -8.14 18.93 2.36
CA PRO A 595 -8.39 19.97 3.34
C PRO A 595 -7.17 20.90 3.47
N ASP A 596 -7.37 22.22 3.30
CA ASP A 596 -6.34 23.28 3.35
C ASP A 596 -5.57 23.35 4.69
N SER A 597 -6.05 22.62 5.68
CA SER A 597 -5.42 22.48 6.99
C SER A 597 -5.45 21.02 7.41
N SER A 598 -4.27 20.42 7.45
CA SER A 598 -4.04 19.30 8.36
C SER A 598 -4.16 19.83 9.79
N PRO A 599 -4.83 19.10 10.72
CA PRO A 599 -4.76 19.41 12.16
C PRO A 599 -3.33 19.33 12.73
N HIS A 600 -2.33 19.04 11.88
CA HIS A 600 -0.94 18.84 12.27
C HIS A 600 0.07 19.70 11.49
N LEU A 601 -0.29 20.34 10.37
CA LEU A 601 0.62 21.23 9.60
C LEU A 601 0.11 22.69 9.49
N GLY A 602 -1.15 22.97 9.85
CA GLY A 602 -1.71 24.32 9.70
C GLY A 602 -1.59 24.86 8.28
N PHE A 603 -1.28 26.16 8.16
CA PHE A 603 -1.40 27.01 6.97
C PHE A 603 -0.51 26.71 5.75
N PHE A 604 0.66 26.10 5.90
CA PHE A 604 1.70 26.10 4.84
C PHE A 604 1.49 25.05 3.74
N ASP A 605 0.22 24.71 3.53
CA ASP A 605 -0.21 23.63 2.71
C ASP A 605 0.08 23.93 1.24
N ILE A 606 -0.58 24.86 0.56
CA ILE A 606 -0.48 24.90 -0.91
C ILE A 606 0.41 26.03 -1.42
N ALA A 607 0.54 27.12 -0.68
CA ALA A 607 1.43 28.19 -1.08
C ALA A 607 2.86 27.66 -1.14
N GLY A 608 3.38 27.16 -0.01
CA GLY A 608 4.42 26.11 0.11
C GLY A 608 5.54 26.08 -0.93
N ILE A 609 5.13 25.61 -2.10
CA ILE A 609 6.00 25.06 -3.10
C ILE A 609 5.65 25.64 -4.52
N THR A 610 4.60 26.49 -4.69
CA THR A 610 4.14 27.07 -6.00
C THR A 610 4.58 28.45 -6.51
N GLY A 611 4.87 29.46 -5.70
CA GLY A 611 5.13 30.84 -6.20
C GLY A 611 4.03 31.62 -6.98
N SER A 612 2.73 31.24 -6.99
CA SER A 612 1.59 32.08 -7.41
C SER A 612 0.97 32.95 -6.30
N SER A 613 0.43 34.13 -6.64
CA SER A 613 0.02 35.18 -5.69
C SER A 613 -1.51 35.32 -5.53
N VAL A 614 -2.11 34.91 -4.40
CA VAL A 614 -3.45 35.35 -3.92
C VAL A 614 -3.59 35.20 -2.37
N GLN A 615 -3.74 36.34 -1.67
CA GLN A 615 -4.28 36.68 -0.32
C GLN A 615 -4.28 35.69 0.88
N GLU A 616 -3.58 36.12 1.95
CA GLU A 616 -3.19 35.50 3.25
C GLU A 616 -4.33 35.10 4.24
N VAL A 617 -4.10 34.10 5.14
CA VAL A 617 -5.14 33.42 5.98
C VAL A 617 -4.83 33.36 7.49
N GLU A 618 -5.82 33.71 8.32
CA GLU A 618 -5.84 33.41 9.77
C GLU A 618 -6.07 31.91 10.04
N VAL A 619 -5.16 31.24 10.78
CA VAL A 619 -5.31 29.79 11.08
C VAL A 619 -5.66 29.48 12.54
N PRO A 620 -6.52 28.50 12.83
CA PRO A 620 -6.95 28.19 14.19
C PRO A 620 -5.85 27.53 15.05
N GLU A 621 -4.95 26.75 14.45
CA GLU A 621 -3.86 26.01 15.12
C GLU A 621 -2.62 25.89 14.20
N TYR A 622 -1.44 25.64 14.80
CA TYR A 622 -0.16 25.49 14.10
C TYR A 622 0.77 24.52 14.84
N LYS A 623 1.55 23.72 14.10
CA LYS A 623 2.57 22.85 14.68
C LYS A 623 3.77 22.66 13.75
N GLY A 624 4.97 22.73 14.33
CA GLY A 624 6.24 22.55 13.64
C GLY A 624 6.45 21.12 13.14
N SER A 625 7.32 20.97 12.16
CA SER A 625 7.64 19.71 11.48
C SER A 625 9.14 19.49 11.39
N LEU A 626 9.56 18.25 11.67
CA LEU A 626 10.94 17.79 11.46
C LEU A 626 11.40 17.81 10.01
N GLU A 627 10.57 18.23 9.04
CA GLU A 627 10.98 18.37 7.64
C GLU A 627 11.45 19.79 7.30
N PHE A 628 11.21 20.76 8.18
CA PHE A 628 11.46 22.18 7.92
C PHE A 628 12.15 22.87 9.10
N ALA A 629 12.57 24.13 8.89
CA ALA A 629 12.96 25.03 9.97
C ALA A 629 11.78 25.97 10.28
N ASP A 630 11.12 25.75 11.41
CA ASP A 630 9.92 26.48 11.83
C ASP A 630 10.24 27.55 12.88
N ILE A 631 9.97 28.81 12.53
CA ILE A 631 10.41 29.98 13.30
C ILE A 631 9.20 30.84 13.66
N GLY A 632 9.17 31.43 14.86
CA GLY A 632 8.08 32.30 15.26
C GLY A 632 8.48 33.54 16.05
N PHE A 633 7.50 34.43 16.24
CA PHE A 633 7.59 35.62 17.07
C PHE A 633 6.31 35.78 17.89
N TRP A 634 6.45 36.05 19.19
CA TRP A 634 5.29 36.19 20.08
C TRP A 634 5.53 37.18 21.21
N ASN A 635 4.60 38.12 21.37
CA ASN A 635 4.47 38.93 22.58
C ASN A 635 3.63 38.16 23.61
N ILE A 636 4.23 37.72 24.72
CA ILE A 636 3.51 36.95 25.76
C ILE A 636 2.93 37.88 26.85
N GLU A 637 2.94 39.20 26.64
CA GLU A 637 2.32 40.22 27.50
C GLU A 637 2.69 40.11 29.00
N HIS A 638 3.57 40.98 29.47
CA HIS A 638 3.91 41.07 30.90
C HIS A 638 4.32 39.71 31.53
N PHE A 639 5.06 38.88 30.81
CA PHE A 639 5.57 37.58 31.28
C PHE A 639 6.76 37.76 32.23
N ASN A 640 6.46 38.38 33.38
CA ASN A 640 7.41 38.84 34.39
C ASN A 640 7.56 37.85 35.56
N ASP A 641 8.52 38.09 36.45
CA ASP A 641 8.85 37.15 37.54
C ASP A 641 7.71 36.97 38.57
N ALA A 642 6.72 37.87 38.60
CA ALA A 642 5.57 37.80 39.52
C ALA A 642 4.37 37.02 38.95
N ILE A 643 4.43 36.50 37.73
CA ILE A 643 3.34 35.68 37.16
C ILE A 643 3.21 34.33 37.89
N SER A 644 1.98 33.82 37.95
CA SER A 644 1.67 32.52 38.57
C SER A 644 2.19 31.35 37.73
N ASP A 645 2.56 30.25 38.39
CA ASP A 645 2.99 29.01 37.73
C ASP A 645 1.89 28.46 36.79
N THR A 646 0.61 28.64 37.11
CA THR A 646 -0.50 28.27 36.21
C THR A 646 -0.45 28.97 34.86
N ARG A 647 0.00 30.23 34.81
CA ARG A 647 0.17 30.97 33.55
C ARG A 647 1.39 30.44 32.79
N VAL A 648 2.46 30.10 33.52
CA VAL A 648 3.66 29.48 32.97
C VAL A 648 3.32 28.15 32.30
N ASP A 649 2.56 27.28 32.98
CA ASP A 649 2.15 25.98 32.45
C ASP A 649 1.26 26.12 31.21
N LYS A 650 0.32 27.06 31.21
CA LYS A 650 -0.52 27.32 30.03
C LYS A 650 0.30 27.79 28.83
N VAL A 651 1.26 28.69 29.05
CA VAL A 651 2.18 29.16 28.01
C VAL A 651 3.10 28.02 27.54
N ALA A 652 3.57 27.16 28.45
CA ALA A 652 4.35 25.96 28.11
C ALA A 652 3.55 24.98 27.24
N CYS A 653 2.27 24.74 27.56
CA CYS A 653 1.39 23.92 26.73
C CYS A 653 1.23 24.50 25.31
N VAL A 654 1.05 25.83 25.18
CA VAL A 654 0.98 26.49 23.87
C VAL A 654 2.27 26.32 23.09
N LEU A 655 3.43 26.63 23.70
CA LEU A 655 4.73 26.52 23.03
C LEU A 655 5.08 25.07 22.67
N GLY A 656 4.80 24.12 23.56
CA GLY A 656 4.98 22.70 23.31
C GLY A 656 4.07 22.15 22.22
N HIS A 657 2.85 22.70 22.10
CA HIS A 657 1.95 22.39 20.98
C HIS A 657 2.48 22.93 19.66
N LEU A 658 2.95 24.19 19.63
CA LEU A 658 3.53 24.82 18.44
C LEU A 658 4.80 24.11 17.96
N SER A 659 5.64 23.60 18.87
CA SER A 659 6.81 22.77 18.56
C SER A 659 7.77 23.37 17.51
N LEU A 660 8.08 24.66 17.61
CA LEU A 660 8.97 25.39 16.69
C LEU A 660 10.46 25.15 16.99
N ASP A 661 11.31 25.28 15.97
CA ASP A 661 12.77 25.25 16.11
C ASP A 661 13.31 26.48 16.86
N ALA A 662 12.78 27.67 16.55
CA ALA A 662 13.08 28.89 17.30
C ALA A 662 11.89 29.85 17.40
N MET A 663 11.77 30.52 18.53
CA MET A 663 10.71 31.48 18.82
C MET A 663 11.28 32.73 19.49
N GLY A 664 11.10 33.89 18.87
CA GLY A 664 11.42 35.19 19.44
C GLY A 664 10.33 35.68 20.39
N LEU A 665 10.66 35.83 21.67
CA LEU A 665 9.71 36.19 22.73
C LEU A 665 9.90 37.62 23.24
N VAL A 666 8.79 38.35 23.30
CA VAL A 666 8.73 39.74 23.75
C VAL A 666 8.00 39.84 25.09
N GLU A 667 8.43 40.80 25.91
CA GLU A 667 7.89 41.08 27.26
C GLU A 667 8.17 40.02 28.33
N VAL A 668 9.32 39.37 28.23
CA VAL A 668 9.75 38.33 29.16
C VAL A 668 10.70 38.86 30.24
N GLN A 669 10.82 38.13 31.35
CA GLN A 669 11.86 38.29 32.36
C GLN A 669 12.54 36.96 32.69
N LYS A 670 13.76 37.04 33.21
CA LYS A 670 14.65 35.90 33.33
C LYS A 670 14.09 34.79 34.21
N ASP A 671 13.60 35.08 35.41
CA ASP A 671 13.15 34.02 36.35
C ASP A 671 11.82 33.39 35.85
N ALA A 672 10.99 34.16 35.16
CA ALA A 672 9.81 33.64 34.46
C ALA A 672 10.19 32.66 33.33
N MET A 673 11.24 32.97 32.56
CA MET A 673 11.77 32.07 31.53
C MET A 673 12.37 30.79 32.11
N GLU A 674 13.11 30.87 33.23
CA GLU A 674 13.66 29.68 33.89
C GLU A 674 12.54 28.71 34.33
N ARG A 675 11.42 29.23 34.84
CA ARG A 675 10.22 28.43 35.15
C ARG A 675 9.54 27.86 33.90
N LEU A 676 9.49 28.63 32.82
CA LEU A 676 8.92 28.17 31.55
C LEU A 676 9.70 26.99 30.97
N ILE A 677 11.04 27.06 30.98
CA ILE A 677 11.90 25.95 30.56
C ILE A 677 11.67 24.71 31.43
N ALA A 678 11.58 24.88 32.76
CA ALA A 678 11.31 23.76 33.65
C ALA A 678 9.95 23.09 33.35
N SER A 679 8.92 23.88 33.03
CA SER A 679 7.59 23.36 32.64
C SER A 679 7.63 22.66 31.27
N LEU A 680 8.29 23.25 30.27
CA LEU A 680 8.50 22.63 28.95
C LEU A 680 9.27 21.30 29.04
N GLN A 681 10.32 21.24 29.86
CA GLN A 681 11.08 20.00 30.12
C GLN A 681 10.24 18.96 30.85
N ALA A 682 9.38 19.37 31.80
CA ALA A 682 8.44 18.48 32.46
C ALA A 682 7.39 17.90 31.50
N LEU A 683 7.04 18.65 30.45
CA LEU A 683 6.20 18.21 29.33
C LEU A 683 6.96 17.39 28.27
N GLY A 684 8.27 17.21 28.42
CA GLY A 684 9.10 16.38 27.55
C GLY A 684 9.73 17.11 26.36
N HIS A 685 9.67 18.43 26.30
CA HIS A 685 10.28 19.23 25.24
C HIS A 685 11.73 19.63 25.58
N SER A 686 12.60 19.67 24.56
CA SER A 686 14.03 19.99 24.70
C SER A 686 14.36 21.48 24.53
N TYR A 687 13.46 22.37 24.92
CA TYR A 687 13.69 23.80 24.77
C TYR A 687 14.78 24.35 25.70
N ASP A 688 15.57 25.28 25.17
CA ASP A 688 16.46 26.18 25.89
C ASP A 688 16.27 27.62 25.36
N TYR A 689 16.89 28.62 25.97
CA TYR A 689 16.72 30.02 25.56
C TYR A 689 18.00 30.86 25.64
N LYS A 690 18.09 31.86 24.76
CA LYS A 690 19.04 32.98 24.87
C LYS A 690 18.31 34.25 25.26
N TYR A 691 18.89 34.98 26.20
CA TYR A 691 18.25 36.14 26.82
C TYR A 691 19.07 37.41 26.63
N LEU A 692 18.41 38.53 26.34
CA LEU A 692 19.03 39.86 26.32
C LEU A 692 18.42 40.74 27.41
N ASP A 693 19.19 40.96 28.49
CA ASP A 693 18.88 41.95 29.53
C ASP A 693 19.03 43.37 28.96
N VAL A 694 17.91 44.06 28.73
CA VAL A 694 17.91 45.46 28.27
C VAL A 694 17.85 46.45 29.43
N LYS A 695 17.98 45.99 30.68
CA LYS A 695 17.93 46.74 31.94
C LYS A 695 16.63 47.53 32.13
N GLY A 696 15.55 47.06 31.48
CA GLY A 696 14.19 47.62 31.54
C GLY A 696 13.26 46.79 32.43
N ARG A 697 11.94 46.97 32.29
CA ARG A 697 10.92 46.12 32.93
C ARG A 697 10.45 44.93 32.06
N GLN A 698 10.87 44.87 30.81
CA GLN A 698 10.42 43.91 29.79
C GLN A 698 11.59 43.66 28.83
N ASP A 699 12.13 42.45 28.86
CA ASP A 699 13.29 42.03 28.10
C ASP A 699 12.88 41.15 26.89
N LEU A 700 13.89 40.69 26.14
CA LEU A 700 13.72 39.90 24.91
C LEU A 700 14.45 38.56 25.06
N ALA A 701 13.86 37.49 24.53
CA ALA A 701 14.49 36.18 24.50
C ALA A 701 14.27 35.48 23.16
N VAL A 702 15.16 34.55 22.81
CA VAL A 702 14.94 33.56 21.76
C VAL A 702 14.89 32.20 22.43
N LEU A 703 13.71 31.57 22.42
CA LEU A 703 13.49 30.18 22.81
C LEU A 703 13.81 29.29 21.60
N TYR A 704 14.44 28.13 21.80
CA TYR A 704 14.80 27.24 20.69
C TYR A 704 14.88 25.78 21.15
N ASP A 705 14.62 24.84 20.24
CA ASP A 705 14.83 23.42 20.53
C ASP A 705 16.34 23.15 20.56
N SER A 706 16.87 22.80 21.73
CA SER A 706 18.30 22.58 21.92
C SER A 706 18.84 21.33 21.22
N LYS A 707 17.97 20.45 20.72
CA LYS A 707 18.38 19.28 19.93
C LYS A 707 18.62 19.62 18.46
N THR A 708 17.77 20.45 17.87
CA THR A 708 17.81 20.77 16.44
C THR A 708 18.50 22.10 16.17
N THR A 709 18.52 23.01 17.14
CA THR A 709 18.82 24.42 16.86
C THR A 709 19.92 24.99 17.75
N GLU A 710 20.88 25.66 17.13
CA GLU A 710 21.89 26.48 17.79
C GLU A 710 21.55 27.97 17.66
N VAL A 711 21.45 28.67 18.81
CA VAL A 711 21.21 30.12 18.85
C VAL A 711 22.34 30.84 19.56
N ASN A 712 22.90 31.86 18.89
CA ASN A 712 24.01 32.67 19.40
C ASN A 712 23.73 34.17 19.26
N ILE A 713 23.58 34.89 20.38
CA ILE A 713 23.41 36.36 20.37
C ILE A 713 24.68 37.02 19.81
N SER A 714 24.52 37.81 18.74
CA SER A 714 25.63 38.43 18.03
C SER A 714 26.05 39.77 18.65
N ALA A 715 26.87 39.71 19.69
CA ALA A 715 27.49 40.90 20.29
C ALA A 715 28.33 41.71 19.27
N LYS A 716 28.90 41.04 18.25
CA LYS A 716 29.66 41.66 17.16
C LYS A 716 28.78 42.64 16.37
N ILE A 717 27.62 42.19 15.89
CA ILE A 717 26.69 43.02 15.12
C ILE A 717 26.14 44.14 16.00
N LEU A 718 25.72 43.82 17.23
CA LEU A 718 25.21 44.81 18.18
C LEU A 718 26.22 45.94 18.46
N ASN A 719 27.51 45.61 18.62
CA ASN A 719 28.55 46.60 18.88
C ASN A 719 28.92 47.42 17.64
N ARG A 720 28.90 46.81 16.44
CA ARG A 720 29.16 47.51 15.16
C ARG A 720 28.18 48.64 14.92
N HIS A 721 26.91 48.45 15.27
CA HIS A 721 25.84 49.44 15.08
C HIS A 721 25.44 50.17 16.37
N LYS A 722 26.32 50.20 17.38
CA LYS A 722 26.04 50.79 18.70
C LYS A 722 25.54 52.24 18.65
N THR A 723 26.04 53.04 17.71
CA THR A 723 25.59 54.43 17.49
C THR A 723 24.18 54.49 16.92
N ALA A 724 23.84 53.59 16.01
CA ALA A 724 22.52 53.50 15.41
C ALA A 724 21.45 53.14 16.47
N TRP A 725 21.75 52.16 17.35
CA TRP A 725 20.87 51.80 18.46
C TRP A 725 20.65 52.90 19.51
N ALA A 726 21.55 53.88 19.55
CA ALA A 726 21.48 55.02 20.46
C ALA A 726 20.83 56.26 19.82
N ALA A 727 20.39 56.18 18.56
CA ALA A 727 19.82 57.31 17.84
C ALA A 727 18.57 57.87 18.53
N THR A 728 18.40 59.18 18.43
CA THR A 728 17.28 59.93 19.01
C THR A 728 16.59 60.78 17.97
N THR A 729 15.27 60.88 18.07
CA THR A 729 14.45 61.86 17.34
C THR A 729 14.85 63.29 17.70
N GLU A 730 14.39 64.27 16.93
CA GLU A 730 14.58 65.72 17.21
C GLU A 730 14.11 66.12 18.62
N SER A 731 13.12 65.40 19.16
CA SER A 731 12.60 65.59 20.52
C SER A 731 13.48 64.98 21.62
N GLY A 732 14.65 64.43 21.29
CA GLY A 732 15.60 63.82 22.21
C GLY A 732 15.19 62.43 22.72
N ARG A 733 14.14 61.82 22.15
CA ARG A 733 13.70 60.46 22.52
C ARG A 733 14.38 59.41 21.64
N THR A 734 14.85 58.34 22.27
CA THR A 734 15.49 57.21 21.58
C THR A 734 14.52 56.47 20.65
N ALA A 735 15.02 56.08 19.47
CA ALA A 735 14.30 55.21 18.53
C ALA A 735 14.01 53.83 19.16
N PHE A 736 14.99 53.26 19.85
CA PHE A 736 14.95 51.92 20.45
C PHE A 736 14.92 52.02 21.98
N PRO A 737 13.73 52.16 22.63
CA PRO A 737 13.65 52.12 24.09
C PRO A 737 14.18 50.79 24.66
N ARG A 738 14.03 49.73 23.88
CA ARG A 738 14.60 48.40 24.11
C ARG A 738 15.48 48.12 22.91
N ARG A 739 16.72 47.70 23.16
CA ARG A 739 17.63 47.36 22.08
C ARG A 739 17.13 46.09 21.38
N PRO A 740 17.24 46.01 20.04
CA PRO A 740 16.99 44.77 19.33
C PRO A 740 17.84 43.62 19.88
N LEU A 741 17.27 42.42 19.95
CA LEU A 741 18.06 41.20 20.12
C LEU A 741 18.42 40.69 18.73
N ILE A 742 19.72 40.52 18.47
CA ILE A 742 20.23 39.98 17.21
C ILE A 742 20.95 38.68 17.50
N ALA A 743 20.54 37.58 16.87
CA ALA A 743 21.15 36.27 17.04
C ALA A 743 21.40 35.58 15.70
N THR A 744 22.47 34.81 15.62
CA THR A 744 22.64 33.81 14.56
C THR A 744 21.89 32.55 14.99
N VAL A 745 21.05 32.04 14.11
CA VAL A 745 20.26 30.82 14.32
C VAL A 745 20.68 29.81 13.26
N LYS A 746 20.96 28.58 13.69
CA LYS A 746 21.34 27.46 12.85
C LYS A 746 20.48 26.26 13.22
N VAL A 747 19.62 25.83 12.30
CA VAL A 747 18.78 24.63 12.44
C VAL A 747 19.46 23.48 11.71
N ALA A 748 19.59 22.34 12.37
CA ALA A 748 20.20 21.13 11.85
C ALA A 748 19.42 20.57 10.65
N PRO A 749 20.09 19.88 9.71
CA PRO A 749 19.42 19.23 8.60
C PRO A 749 18.62 18.00 9.06
N ASN A 750 17.55 17.71 8.32
CA ASN A 750 16.61 16.62 8.63
C ASN A 750 17.02 15.27 8.03
N THR A 751 18.04 15.27 7.17
CA THR A 751 18.62 14.07 6.54
C THR A 751 20.12 13.97 6.82
N GLU A 752 20.62 12.74 6.93
CA GLU A 752 22.05 12.48 7.11
C GLU A 752 22.82 12.97 5.88
N GLY A 753 23.55 14.09 6.02
CA GLY A 753 24.29 14.74 4.93
C GLY A 753 23.62 15.97 4.28
N GLY A 754 22.44 16.40 4.77
CA GLY A 754 21.80 17.64 4.32
C GLY A 754 22.51 18.91 4.84
N ASP A 755 22.24 20.06 4.20
CA ASP A 755 22.75 21.36 4.65
C ASP A 755 21.87 21.95 5.77
N PRO A 756 22.46 22.63 6.78
CA PRO A 756 21.69 23.31 7.83
C PRO A 756 21.01 24.60 7.30
N VAL A 757 19.91 25.00 7.93
CA VAL A 757 19.27 26.30 7.68
C VAL A 757 19.90 27.33 8.63
N GLU A 758 20.64 28.30 8.07
CA GLU A 758 21.34 29.33 8.83
C GLU A 758 20.83 30.74 8.47
N PHE A 759 20.51 31.56 9.48
CA PHE A 759 20.04 32.93 9.30
C PHE A 759 20.33 33.83 10.52
N ILE A 760 20.15 35.14 10.35
CA ILE A 760 20.22 36.14 11.42
C ILE A 760 18.80 36.50 11.85
N MET A 761 18.46 36.19 13.11
CA MET A 761 17.20 36.61 13.73
C MET A 761 17.35 37.99 14.38
N ILE A 762 16.42 38.91 14.09
CA ILE A 762 16.31 40.25 14.73
C ILE A 762 14.96 40.36 15.43
N LEU A 763 14.95 40.36 16.76
CA LEU A 763 13.74 40.46 17.57
C LEU A 763 13.54 41.90 18.07
N LEU A 764 12.33 42.43 17.87
CA LEU A 764 11.97 43.82 18.18
C LEU A 764 10.80 43.97 19.14
N HIS A 765 10.82 45.09 19.87
CA HIS A 765 9.69 45.62 20.63
C HIS A 765 9.76 47.15 20.62
N LEU A 766 9.05 47.77 19.69
CA LEU A 766 9.04 49.22 19.49
C LEU A 766 8.12 49.93 20.50
N LYS A 767 8.11 51.26 20.47
CA LYS A 767 7.33 52.03 21.45
C LYS A 767 5.84 52.02 21.08
N ALA A 768 4.98 51.57 21.99
CA ALA A 768 3.51 51.73 21.92
C ALA A 768 3.02 53.19 21.98
N PHE A 769 1.77 53.43 21.56
CA PHE A 769 1.00 54.69 21.46
C PHE A 769 1.04 55.38 20.09
N GLY A 770 -0.11 55.94 19.69
CA GLY A 770 -0.30 56.66 18.42
C GLY A 770 0.07 58.15 18.45
N ASP A 771 0.68 58.65 19.52
CA ASP A 771 1.05 60.07 19.63
C ASP A 771 2.19 60.42 18.64
N PRO A 772 2.30 61.69 18.20
CA PRO A 772 3.29 62.09 17.20
C PRO A 772 4.74 61.77 17.58
N GLN A 773 5.09 61.81 18.88
CA GLN A 773 6.44 61.51 19.34
C GLN A 773 6.73 60.01 19.26
N SER A 774 5.76 59.15 19.61
CA SER A 774 5.91 57.70 19.46
C SER A 774 5.98 57.27 18.00
N LYS A 775 5.17 57.86 17.10
CA LYS A 775 5.26 57.64 15.64
C LYS A 775 6.62 58.05 15.08
N ALA A 776 7.13 59.22 15.47
CA ALA A 776 8.46 59.68 15.03
C ALA A 776 9.59 58.74 15.47
N ARG A 777 9.47 58.11 16.65
CA ARG A 777 10.44 57.12 17.13
C ARG A 777 10.41 55.84 16.30
N ARG A 778 9.22 55.33 15.97
CA ARG A 778 9.05 54.15 15.11
C ARG A 778 9.57 54.39 13.70
N ARG A 779 9.32 55.57 13.11
CA ARG A 779 9.87 55.95 11.80
C ARG A 779 11.40 55.95 11.78
N LEU A 780 12.02 56.61 12.77
CA LEU A 780 13.48 56.60 12.90
C LEU A 780 14.03 55.18 13.14
N ALA A 781 13.31 54.34 13.88
CA ALA A 781 13.69 52.94 14.07
C ALA A 781 13.67 52.16 12.74
N ALA A 782 12.64 52.34 11.91
CA ALA A 782 12.53 51.72 10.59
C ALA A 782 13.70 52.14 9.67
N GLU A 783 14.02 53.43 9.59
CA GLU A 783 15.17 53.95 8.81
C GLU A 783 16.50 53.30 9.23
N ILE A 784 16.72 53.18 10.55
CA ILE A 784 17.94 52.57 11.09
C ILE A 784 18.00 51.08 10.80
N LEU A 785 16.88 50.36 10.94
CA LEU A 785 16.83 48.92 10.70
C LEU A 785 17.16 48.61 9.24
N THR A 786 16.62 49.36 8.27
CA THR A 786 16.91 49.17 6.85
C THR A 786 18.41 49.27 6.55
N GLU A 787 19.08 50.30 7.07
CA GLU A 787 20.53 50.49 6.88
C GLU A 787 21.36 49.39 7.58
N VAL A 788 20.96 48.99 8.79
CA VAL A 788 21.67 47.95 9.54
C VAL A 788 21.49 46.58 8.88
N ILE A 789 20.30 46.24 8.42
CA ILE A 789 20.04 44.97 7.73
C ILE A 789 20.85 44.91 6.44
N ALA A 790 20.93 45.99 5.67
CA ALA A 790 21.77 46.06 4.47
C ALA A 790 23.26 45.78 4.77
N ASP A 791 23.80 46.32 5.88
CA ASP A 791 25.17 46.02 6.32
C ASP A 791 25.34 44.58 6.80
N ILE A 792 24.39 44.04 7.58
CA ILE A 792 24.41 42.65 8.05
C ILE A 792 24.47 41.69 6.87
N ARG A 793 23.58 41.86 5.89
CA ARG A 793 23.54 41.01 4.69
C ARG A 793 24.86 41.06 3.93
N LYS A 794 25.42 42.26 3.75
CA LYS A 794 26.69 42.46 3.06
C LYS A 794 27.88 41.82 3.79
N THR A 795 27.88 41.82 5.12
CA THR A 795 29.04 41.43 5.94
C THR A 795 29.00 39.99 6.42
N GLU A 796 27.84 39.52 6.86
CA GLU A 796 27.66 38.18 7.42
C GLU A 796 27.25 37.16 6.35
N LYS A 797 26.72 37.62 5.20
CA LYS A 797 26.28 36.77 4.06
C LYS A 797 25.27 35.69 4.46
N LEU A 798 24.45 36.00 5.45
CA LEU A 798 23.35 35.16 5.89
C LEU A 798 22.03 35.90 5.66
N PRO A 799 20.95 35.18 5.38
CA PRO A 799 19.61 35.75 5.34
C PRO A 799 19.22 36.38 6.68
N VAL A 800 18.31 37.34 6.67
CA VAL A 800 17.83 38.06 7.86
C VAL A 800 16.33 37.83 8.02
N VAL A 801 15.93 37.43 9.24
CA VAL A 801 14.54 37.29 9.67
C VAL A 801 14.31 38.22 10.86
N LEU A 802 13.50 39.26 10.66
CA LEU A 802 13.14 40.26 11.66
C LEU A 802 11.70 40.06 12.08
N GLY A 803 11.40 40.15 13.38
CA GLY A 803 10.02 40.09 13.84
C GLY A 803 9.81 40.53 15.29
N GLY A 804 8.54 40.61 15.69
CA GLY A 804 8.12 41.00 17.04
C GLY A 804 7.06 42.11 17.04
N ASP A 805 6.92 42.80 18.17
CA ASP A 805 5.90 43.84 18.37
C ASP A 805 6.40 45.21 17.86
N LEU A 806 5.97 45.60 16.65
CA LEU A 806 6.31 46.87 16.03
C LEU A 806 5.39 48.01 16.48
N ASN A 807 4.27 47.72 17.15
CA ASN A 807 3.32 48.69 17.69
C ASN A 807 2.78 49.69 16.63
N GLU A 808 2.71 49.27 15.37
CA GLU A 808 2.24 50.08 14.24
C GLU A 808 1.72 49.17 13.14
N THR A 809 0.68 49.61 12.42
CA THR A 809 0.15 48.90 11.26
C THR A 809 0.93 49.28 9.97
N LEU A 810 1.01 48.34 9.03
CA LEU A 810 1.74 48.53 7.77
C LEU A 810 1.07 49.50 6.78
N ASN A 811 -0.20 49.82 6.97
CA ASN A 811 -0.92 50.83 6.18
C ASN A 811 -0.55 52.29 6.52
N THR A 812 0.51 52.51 7.32
CA THR A 812 0.99 53.84 7.70
C THR A 812 2.37 54.13 7.10
N ASP A 813 2.66 55.41 6.90
CA ASP A 813 3.98 55.89 6.43
C ASP A 813 5.09 55.79 7.49
N VAL A 814 4.80 55.20 8.65
CA VAL A 814 5.74 55.09 9.78
C VAL A 814 6.72 53.95 9.54
N LEU A 815 6.26 52.82 9.00
CA LEU A 815 7.11 51.67 8.65
C LEU A 815 7.58 51.66 7.20
N GLY A 816 7.22 52.69 6.41
CA GLY A 816 7.62 52.91 5.01
C GLY A 816 9.08 52.57 4.70
N PRO A 817 10.07 53.03 5.49
CA PRO A 817 11.47 52.70 5.24
C PRO A 817 11.82 51.20 5.22
N LEU A 818 11.05 50.37 5.93
CA LEU A 818 11.20 48.90 5.94
C LEU A 818 10.40 48.25 4.80
N THR A 819 9.16 48.71 4.56
CA THR A 819 8.28 48.15 3.52
C THR A 819 8.71 48.52 2.10
N ASP A 820 9.30 49.70 1.92
CA ASP A 820 9.73 50.23 0.62
C ASP A 820 11.17 49.82 0.26
N ALA A 821 11.86 49.10 1.16
CA ALA A 821 13.22 48.66 0.94
C ALA A 821 13.24 47.55 -0.14
N PRO A 822 14.01 47.71 -1.24
CA PRO A 822 13.97 46.80 -2.39
C PRO A 822 14.46 45.37 -2.10
N ASP A 823 15.12 45.21 -0.96
CA ASP A 823 15.85 44.03 -0.53
C ASP A 823 15.20 43.32 0.66
N LEU A 824 14.07 43.83 1.14
CA LEU A 824 13.28 43.31 2.25
C LEU A 824 11.85 43.04 1.78
N PHE A 825 11.23 42.05 2.41
CA PHE A 825 9.84 41.70 2.19
C PHE A 825 9.15 41.61 3.55
N THR A 826 7.99 42.23 3.69
CA THR A 826 7.20 42.16 4.93
C THR A 826 6.07 41.15 4.73
N LEU A 827 6.10 40.06 5.51
CA LEU A 827 5.27 38.87 5.34
C LEU A 827 3.83 39.00 5.88
N THR A 828 3.41 40.21 6.25
CA THR A 828 2.10 40.47 6.89
C THR A 828 1.42 41.70 6.28
N THR A 829 1.79 42.05 5.04
CA THR A 829 1.43 43.34 4.43
C THR A 829 0.00 43.35 3.91
N ASP A 830 -0.50 42.20 3.45
CA ASP A 830 -1.85 42.06 2.89
C ASP A 830 -2.90 41.89 4.01
N ASP A 831 -2.55 41.21 5.11
CA ASP A 831 -3.33 41.09 6.36
C ASP A 831 -3.80 42.43 6.97
N ALA A 832 -3.00 43.50 6.82
CA ALA A 832 -3.34 44.84 7.32
C ALA A 832 -4.50 45.50 6.54
N ALA A 833 -4.80 45.02 5.33
CA ALA A 833 -5.90 45.47 4.49
C ALA A 833 -7.21 44.69 4.77
N ASP A 834 -7.11 43.42 5.19
CA ASP A 834 -8.24 42.48 5.41
C ASP A 834 -8.67 42.33 6.88
N ASN A 835 -8.22 43.24 7.75
CA ASN A 835 -8.69 43.39 9.14
C ASN A 835 -8.25 42.24 10.10
N ALA A 836 -7.15 41.54 9.76
CA ALA A 836 -6.53 40.51 10.58
C ALA A 836 -5.96 41.06 11.90
N LEU A 837 -5.79 40.19 12.90
CA LEU A 837 -5.52 40.61 14.29
C LEU A 837 -4.35 39.83 14.92
N SER A 838 -3.23 40.50 15.20
CA SER A 838 -2.20 39.97 16.11
C SER A 838 -2.45 40.37 17.57
N TYR A 839 -3.04 41.55 17.78
CA TYR A 839 -3.52 42.05 19.08
C TYR A 839 -5.03 41.82 19.21
N VAL A 840 -5.45 41.03 20.20
CA VAL A 840 -6.84 40.56 20.39
C VAL A 840 -7.51 41.09 21.66
N GLY A 841 -6.94 42.13 22.29
CA GLY A 841 -7.43 42.73 23.52
C GLY A 841 -8.90 43.20 23.48
N ALA A 842 -9.54 43.25 24.66
CA ALA A 842 -10.98 43.50 24.80
C ALA A 842 -11.46 44.90 24.37
N ARG A 843 -10.56 45.87 24.17
CA ARG A 843 -10.89 47.27 23.83
C ARG A 843 -10.46 47.72 22.43
N TYR A 844 -9.43 47.11 21.86
CA TYR A 844 -8.84 47.45 20.56
C TYR A 844 -8.28 46.17 19.95
N ARG A 845 -8.41 46.00 18.63
CA ARG A 845 -7.90 44.84 17.90
C ARG A 845 -7.17 45.34 16.66
N SER A 846 -5.94 44.91 16.44
CA SER A 846 -5.09 45.40 15.34
C SER A 846 -3.93 44.45 15.03
N LEU A 847 -3.44 44.46 13.79
CA LEU A 847 -2.19 43.82 13.39
C LEU A 847 -1.01 44.77 13.66
N ILE A 848 -0.26 44.51 14.72
CA ILE A 848 0.89 45.34 15.15
C ILE A 848 2.17 44.53 15.36
N ASP A 849 2.07 43.21 15.28
CA ASP A 849 3.19 42.29 15.25
C ASP A 849 3.42 41.90 13.79
N HIS A 850 4.69 41.93 13.35
CA HIS A 850 5.04 41.75 11.95
C HIS A 850 6.30 40.89 11.82
N ILE A 851 6.45 40.23 10.67
CA ILE A 851 7.69 39.54 10.27
C ILE A 851 8.19 40.14 8.96
N VAL A 852 9.48 40.47 8.91
CA VAL A 852 10.18 41.05 7.76
C VAL A 852 11.40 40.19 7.45
N VAL A 853 11.58 39.80 6.20
CA VAL A 853 12.68 38.95 5.75
C VAL A 853 13.49 39.62 4.65
N SER A 854 14.71 39.17 4.44
CA SER A 854 15.50 39.57 3.28
C SER A 854 15.25 38.68 2.05
N ASN A 855 15.44 39.23 0.85
CA ASN A 855 15.19 38.52 -0.42
C ASN A 855 16.08 37.29 -0.71
N ASP A 856 17.11 37.04 0.11
CA ASP A 856 17.97 35.86 0.08
C ASP A 856 17.54 34.79 1.11
N VAL A 857 16.45 35.03 1.87
CA VAL A 857 15.76 33.97 2.60
C VAL A 857 15.12 33.04 1.57
N HIS A 858 15.66 31.83 1.45
CA HIS A 858 15.05 30.77 0.67
C HIS A 858 13.99 30.08 1.52
N MET A 859 12.75 30.54 1.37
CA MET A 859 11.60 29.79 1.86
C MET A 859 11.44 28.53 1.00
N ALA A 860 10.64 27.54 1.42
CA ALA A 860 10.05 26.62 0.45
C ALA A 860 9.46 27.47 -0.71
N PRO A 861 9.26 26.99 -1.95
CA PRO A 861 8.72 27.86 -3.00
C PRO A 861 7.28 28.34 -2.73
N ILE A 862 7.02 29.14 -1.69
CA ILE A 862 5.71 29.50 -1.18
C ILE A 862 5.05 30.52 -2.14
N SER A 863 3.84 30.20 -2.55
CA SER A 863 2.90 30.97 -3.37
C SER A 863 2.18 31.97 -2.49
N GLY A 864 2.85 33.08 -2.17
CA GLY A 864 2.22 34.31 -1.69
C GLY A 864 1.65 34.33 -0.27
N ASP A 865 1.99 33.36 0.59
CA ASP A 865 1.47 33.21 1.95
C ASP A 865 2.63 32.94 2.92
N ASP A 866 3.43 33.96 3.21
CA ASP A 866 4.78 33.74 3.72
C ASP A 866 4.90 33.82 5.27
N ALA A 867 3.80 34.09 5.99
CA ALA A 867 3.68 33.98 7.46
C ALA A 867 2.24 33.65 7.89
N ALA A 868 2.05 32.95 9.01
CA ALA A 868 0.74 32.65 9.57
C ALA A 868 0.49 33.36 10.91
N ILE A 869 -0.71 33.92 11.10
CA ILE A 869 -1.20 34.39 12.40
C ILE A 869 -2.00 33.26 13.06
N VAL A 870 -1.47 32.69 14.14
CA VAL A 870 -2.10 31.52 14.80
C VAL A 870 -3.17 31.98 15.79
N ARG A 871 -4.44 31.90 15.41
CA ARG A 871 -5.63 32.32 16.18
C ARG A 871 -6.00 31.35 17.31
N LEU A 872 -5.03 31.00 18.16
CA LEU A 872 -5.23 30.20 19.37
C LEU A 872 -6.23 30.84 20.35
N ASP A 873 -6.50 32.14 20.23
CA ASP A 873 -7.56 32.82 20.97
C ASP A 873 -8.97 32.29 20.66
N LYS A 874 -9.14 31.59 19.53
CA LYS A 874 -10.39 30.94 19.14
C LYS A 874 -10.52 29.51 19.69
N SER A 875 -9.42 28.82 19.99
CA SER A 875 -9.39 27.40 20.42
C SER A 875 -9.07 27.23 21.90
N VAL A 876 -8.30 28.14 22.52
CA VAL A 876 -7.93 28.10 23.93
C VAL A 876 -8.92 28.94 24.75
N ALA A 877 -9.62 28.28 25.67
CA ALA A 877 -10.55 28.95 26.57
C ALA A 877 -9.85 30.04 27.41
N ASP A 878 -10.43 31.23 27.44
CA ASP A 878 -9.94 32.38 28.20
C ASP A 878 -8.50 32.82 27.84
N PHE A 879 -8.05 32.61 26.59
CA PHE A 879 -6.71 32.93 26.10
C PHE A 879 -6.22 34.35 26.46
N THR A 880 -7.04 35.37 26.22
CA THR A 880 -6.69 36.78 26.51
C THR A 880 -6.59 37.11 27.99
N ARG A 881 -7.14 36.26 28.86
CA ARG A 881 -7.05 36.42 30.32
C ARG A 881 -5.88 35.63 30.89
N ASP A 882 -5.67 34.42 30.36
CA ASP A 882 -4.84 33.40 31.01
C ASP A 882 -3.54 33.09 30.25
N VAL A 883 -3.36 33.61 29.02
CA VAL A 883 -2.19 33.35 28.15
C VAL A 883 -1.56 34.67 27.70
N SER A 884 -2.14 35.38 26.73
CA SER A 884 -1.64 36.67 26.20
C SER A 884 -2.76 37.41 25.45
N ASP A 885 -2.72 38.74 25.42
CA ASP A 885 -3.54 39.56 24.51
C ASP A 885 -2.97 39.69 23.08
N HIS A 886 -1.83 39.05 22.81
CA HIS A 886 -1.30 38.83 21.46
C HIS A 886 -1.30 37.35 21.06
N VAL A 887 -1.47 37.08 19.77
CA VAL A 887 -1.32 35.74 19.17
C VAL A 887 0.05 35.59 18.51
N PRO A 888 0.61 34.36 18.43
CA PRO A 888 1.92 34.14 17.83
C PRO A 888 1.88 34.23 16.30
N LEU A 889 2.97 34.75 15.72
CA LEU A 889 3.23 34.76 14.27
C LEU A 889 4.31 33.73 13.96
N VAL A 890 4.15 32.95 12.89
CA VAL A 890 5.04 31.84 12.53
C VAL A 890 5.38 31.82 11.04
N ILE A 891 6.57 31.32 10.70
CA ILE A 891 7.12 31.15 9.34
C ILE A 891 7.86 29.82 9.22
N ARG A 892 8.00 29.31 7.99
CA ARG A 892 8.67 28.05 7.67
C ARG A 892 9.78 28.24 6.62
N MET A 893 10.97 27.65 6.84
CA MET A 893 12.16 27.78 5.98
C MET A 893 12.71 26.41 5.51
N VAL A 894 13.37 26.36 4.33
CA VAL A 894 13.89 25.12 3.69
C VAL A 894 15.40 25.16 3.43
N SER A 895 16.06 23.99 3.49
CA SER A 895 17.48 23.80 3.15
C SER A 895 17.74 23.63 1.65
N ARG A 896 18.89 24.13 1.18
CA ARG A 896 19.22 24.39 -0.23
C ARG A 896 19.34 23.15 -1.12
N ASP A 897 19.39 21.94 -0.55
CA ASP A 897 19.52 20.68 -1.31
C ASP A 897 18.56 19.57 -0.86
N ALA A 898 17.27 19.90 -0.69
CA ALA A 898 16.19 18.91 -0.82
C ALA A 898 15.52 18.98 -2.21
N PRO A 899 16.20 18.63 -3.32
CA PRO A 899 15.51 18.20 -4.52
C PRO A 899 15.25 16.70 -4.41
N ILE A 900 13.99 16.28 -4.47
CA ILE A 900 13.68 15.02 -5.16
C ILE A 900 14.27 15.22 -6.56
N GLN A 901 15.41 14.60 -6.84
CA GLN A 901 16.07 14.75 -8.13
C GLN A 901 15.18 14.14 -9.21
N ILE A 902 14.49 15.01 -9.95
CA ILE A 902 13.76 14.64 -11.15
C ILE A 902 14.81 14.25 -12.19
N GLY A 903 15.01 12.94 -12.36
CA GLY A 903 15.80 12.40 -13.45
C GLY A 903 15.22 12.88 -14.77
N SER A 904 15.93 13.79 -15.45
CA SER A 904 15.63 14.13 -16.84
C SER A 904 15.90 12.90 -17.72
N ALA A 905 14.85 12.14 -18.01
CA ALA A 905 14.91 11.10 -19.04
C ALA A 905 15.17 11.80 -20.38
N GLY A 906 16.38 11.56 -20.90
CA GLY A 906 16.87 12.19 -22.11
C GLY A 906 16.01 11.85 -23.32
N LYS A 907 15.77 12.87 -24.15
CA LYS A 907 15.42 12.70 -25.56
C LYS A 907 16.43 11.77 -26.23
N LYS A 908 15.99 10.59 -26.64
CA LYS A 908 16.45 9.93 -27.87
C LYS A 908 15.29 9.22 -28.53
#